data_AF-A0A937QFF0-F1
#
_entry.id   AF-A0A937QFF0-F1
#
_cell.length_a   1.000
_cell.length_b   1.000
_cell.length_c   1.000
_cell.angle_alpha   90.00
_cell.angle_beta   90.00
_cell.angle_gamma   90.00
#
_symmetry.space_group_name_H-M   'P 1'
#
loop_
_entity.id
_entity.type
_entity.pdbx_description
1 polymer ?
#
loop_
_entity_poly.entity_id
_entity_poly.type
_entity_poly.pdbx_seq_one_letter_code
_entity_poly.pdbx_strand_id
1 'polypeptide(L)'
;MAHNKRRIVDSPLGKQEIDHSGPPVGVVRMDVDQAYAGTGELLQKVINDSDQNAWNQIRAKIDYMFENIDLILALLDQETGFNQQLKSRLEKGQKLLFKPNMVAPMNIEPQTHGPDQGCTTVTEWGFVAALMRWFHDKVGISYYKMCLGEAATGMSAAAGYYSMYHPDGKRVTTEAVLEGKSGNFYGGWGFYFVRKYLSEALKPNAEDDPMKGYQESEGGVYIPPGEVHDKLMVYDLNRIYDDPSKGREIEVPDGINYKTITLHKAIVGGDPNNDEDLKAYPGCILVNVPKLKVHCFTLFTNVIKNLGIGLYPMQSTKEGGFHWEYSVPHTQVPGMKGGIPHEVWIPELDPKTHMPQKDPQNRYIVKKTGGINATMIDIVKAVANQDIFMIHVVDGIEMINRDHMGNVLGEKVAEGLVFAGLDPVAMDLLSARYMFSNVPLEEALKVELNDRAGGQFPQAVPIPVLEGKTIITKMDFDCPLSRDRCLENAEKRGLGKRTYHAIGHDTVTDSQIVSLNGHLGAVRNGTFSDLITKTLYFDVYKMPWDMQKTALKYMEAVDQLTGSSLKEKFLNAFDENGDGIVSYDEFGRKGLCGTMLWTMGDIITRMGTEKLGYLKGRFSTALMAKISDPSMNTDGHDIFNEMMDGAAIVAAFQMSQMDLEMDDPFQEGLKWGKGKWPSFQLAKFFQTGVSIYGASFPFSIAFPSLYGTAFFYADITQNNGKYSGSIRTQPDPEALGQYMTKVTNGEEKPLDFRFYVPAGYDDLSGNKPPNVEVTDDPGKILTVSFAGGKEIWPDTLL
;
A
#
# COMPACT_ATOMS: atom_id res chain seq x y z
N MET A 1 36.57 11.01 -5.44
CA MET A 1 37.50 9.90 -5.11
C MET A 1 38.38 10.28 -3.92
N ALA A 2 37.89 10.08 -2.70
CA ALA A 2 38.70 10.09 -1.48
C ALA A 2 37.95 9.35 -0.36
N HIS A 3 38.67 8.42 0.30
CA HIS A 3 38.37 7.80 1.61
C HIS A 3 37.62 6.46 1.68
N ASN A 4 38.08 5.49 0.90
CA ASN A 4 37.89 4.07 1.18
C ASN A 4 38.84 3.59 2.31
N LYS A 5 38.75 4.18 3.50
CA LYS A 5 39.58 3.77 4.65
C LYS A 5 38.92 2.58 5.32
N ARG A 6 39.56 1.41 5.20
CA ARG A 6 39.32 0.23 6.05
C ARG A 6 39.26 0.69 7.51
N ARG A 7 38.05 0.71 8.07
CA ARG A 7 37.81 1.16 9.45
C ARG A 7 37.37 -0.03 10.26
N ILE A 8 38.10 -0.26 11.35
CA ILE A 8 37.82 -1.32 12.29
C ILE A 8 37.01 -0.74 13.45
N VAL A 9 35.97 -1.46 13.85
CA VAL A 9 35.10 -1.14 15.00
C VAL A 9 35.06 -2.34 15.95
N ASP A 10 34.88 -2.07 17.24
CA ASP A 10 34.55 -3.10 18.21
C ASP A 10 33.07 -3.47 18.04
N SER A 11 32.74 -4.75 18.02
CA SER A 11 31.38 -5.28 17.85
C SER A 11 31.15 -6.50 18.75
N PRO A 12 29.90 -7.01 18.86
CA PRO A 12 29.64 -8.29 19.51
C PRO A 12 30.45 -9.48 18.93
N LEU A 13 30.92 -9.37 17.68
CA LEU A 13 31.77 -10.35 17.01
C LEU A 13 33.28 -10.10 17.20
N GLY A 14 33.65 -9.20 18.11
CA GLY A 14 35.01 -8.69 18.26
C GLY A 14 35.33 -7.55 17.27
N LYS A 15 36.61 -7.35 16.96
CA LYS A 15 37.06 -6.30 16.04
C LYS A 15 36.74 -6.68 14.61
N GLN A 16 35.86 -5.90 13.98
CA GLN A 16 35.40 -6.15 12.61
C GLN A 16 35.66 -4.93 11.74
N GLU A 17 35.88 -5.17 10.45
CA GLU A 17 35.93 -4.11 9.45
C GLU A 17 34.50 -3.81 8.98
N ILE A 18 34.15 -2.52 8.89
CA ILE A 18 32.85 -2.11 8.35
C ILE A 18 32.74 -2.42 6.85
N ASP A 19 31.52 -2.59 6.36
CA ASP A 19 31.29 -2.80 4.94
C ASP A 19 31.72 -1.56 4.14
N HIS A 20 32.39 -1.79 3.01
CA HIS A 20 32.92 -0.72 2.15
C HIS A 20 32.86 -1.10 0.66
N SER A 21 32.06 -2.12 0.32
CA SER A 21 31.89 -2.64 -1.03
C SER A 21 30.42 -2.61 -1.45
N GLY A 22 30.16 -2.75 -2.76
CA GLY A 22 28.81 -2.58 -3.32
C GLY A 22 28.40 -1.10 -3.45
N PRO A 23 27.21 -0.83 -4.01
CA PRO A 23 26.65 0.52 -4.09
C PRO A 23 26.49 1.17 -2.70
N PRO A 24 26.81 2.47 -2.55
CA PRO A 24 26.56 3.21 -1.33
C PRO A 24 25.05 3.43 -1.12
N VAL A 25 24.59 3.24 0.11
CA VAL A 25 23.24 3.62 0.55
C VAL A 25 23.36 4.63 1.68
N GLY A 26 22.90 5.85 1.44
CA GLY A 26 22.79 6.91 2.43
C GLY A 26 21.68 6.61 3.43
N VAL A 27 21.92 6.81 4.73
CA VAL A 27 20.95 6.56 5.80
C VAL A 27 20.96 7.70 6.81
N VAL A 28 19.80 8.21 7.20
CA VAL A 28 19.68 9.09 8.37
C VAL A 28 18.57 8.61 9.26
N ARG A 29 18.80 8.69 10.57
CA ARG A 29 17.77 8.50 11.58
C ARG A 29 17.45 9.84 12.23
N MET A 30 16.17 10.15 12.29
CA MET A 30 15.60 11.39 12.79
C MET A 30 14.63 11.13 13.95
N ASP A 31 14.33 12.16 14.72
CA ASP A 31 13.22 12.17 15.66
C ASP A 31 11.90 12.31 14.89
N VAL A 32 10.99 11.35 15.08
CA VAL A 32 9.72 11.25 14.33
C VAL A 32 8.75 12.38 14.70
N ASP A 33 8.72 12.78 15.96
CA ASP A 33 7.87 13.87 16.46
C ASP A 33 8.35 15.24 15.99
N GLN A 34 9.65 15.39 15.74
CA GLN A 34 10.22 16.60 15.13
C GLN A 34 10.13 16.60 13.60
N ALA A 35 10.06 15.42 12.97
CA ALA A 35 9.71 15.28 11.56
C ALA A 35 8.18 15.47 11.36
N TYR A 36 7.53 14.71 10.48
CA TYR A 36 6.16 15.01 10.07
C TYR A 36 5.05 14.36 10.95
N ALA A 37 5.34 13.62 12.02
CA ALA A 37 4.26 13.01 12.82
C ALA A 37 3.27 14.06 13.35
N GLY A 38 1.97 13.78 13.29
CA GLY A 38 0.91 14.72 13.69
C GLY A 38 0.66 15.90 12.71
N THR A 39 1.25 15.89 11.52
CA THR A 39 1.08 17.00 10.54
C THR A 39 -0.36 17.13 10.05
N GLY A 40 -1.10 16.02 9.94
CA GLY A 40 -2.49 16.06 9.46
C GLY A 40 -3.43 16.80 10.41
N GLU A 41 -3.29 16.59 11.72
CA GLU A 41 -4.06 17.29 12.76
C GLU A 41 -3.69 18.77 12.84
N LEU A 42 -2.41 19.11 12.62
CA LEU A 42 -2.00 20.50 12.49
C LEU A 42 -2.60 21.14 11.24
N LEU A 43 -2.59 20.43 10.10
CA LEU A 43 -3.13 20.91 8.84
C LEU A 43 -4.63 21.18 8.93
N GLN A 44 -5.37 20.33 9.65
CA GLN A 44 -6.79 20.53 9.94
C GLN A 44 -7.05 21.90 10.57
N LYS A 45 -6.26 22.28 11.59
CA LYS A 45 -6.37 23.60 12.24
C LYS A 45 -6.00 24.74 11.30
N VAL A 46 -5.01 24.55 10.44
CA VAL A 46 -4.65 25.54 9.42
C VAL A 46 -5.80 25.79 8.46
N ILE A 47 -6.50 24.74 8.02
CA ILE A 47 -7.59 24.86 7.06
C ILE A 47 -8.86 25.42 7.73
N ASN A 48 -9.23 24.88 8.90
CA ASN A 48 -10.49 25.23 9.58
C ASN A 48 -10.43 26.61 10.26
N ASP A 49 -9.31 26.91 10.94
CA ASP A 49 -9.20 28.05 11.84
C ASP A 49 -8.24 29.13 11.34
N SER A 50 -7.58 28.90 10.18
CA SER A 50 -6.45 29.73 9.73
C SER A 50 -5.34 29.85 10.79
N ASP A 51 -5.10 28.76 11.55
CA ASP A 51 -4.16 28.77 12.67
C ASP A 51 -2.70 28.91 12.18
N GLN A 52 -2.16 30.12 12.35
CA GLN A 52 -0.78 30.43 11.99
C GLN A 52 0.25 29.71 12.85
N ASN A 53 -0.06 29.39 14.11
CA ASN A 53 0.84 28.64 14.98
C ASN A 53 0.93 27.18 14.53
N ALA A 54 -0.19 26.56 14.17
CA ALA A 54 -0.19 25.23 13.57
C ALA A 54 0.62 25.21 12.26
N TRP A 55 0.45 26.22 11.39
CA TRP A 55 1.27 26.33 10.17
C TRP A 55 2.76 26.47 10.50
N ASN A 56 3.14 27.31 11.47
CA ASN A 56 4.53 27.47 11.89
C ASN A 56 5.15 26.16 12.39
N GLN A 57 4.39 25.35 13.13
CA GLN A 57 4.85 24.03 13.57
C GLN A 57 5.08 23.09 12.38
N ILE A 58 4.17 23.07 11.40
CA ILE A 58 4.37 22.29 10.17
C ILE A 58 5.64 22.74 9.44
N ARG A 59 5.88 24.06 9.33
CA ARG A 59 7.12 24.57 8.70
C ARG A 59 8.37 24.11 9.42
N ALA A 60 8.39 24.21 10.76
CA ALA A 60 9.52 23.76 11.57
C ALA A 60 9.80 22.26 11.38
N LYS A 61 8.76 21.44 11.23
CA LYS A 61 8.89 20.02 10.91
C LYS A 61 9.53 19.77 9.56
N ILE A 62 9.13 20.53 8.53
CA ILE A 62 9.72 20.44 7.19
C ILE A 62 11.17 20.95 7.19
N ASP A 63 11.46 22.03 7.92
CA ASP A 63 12.82 22.56 8.10
C ASP A 63 13.74 21.52 8.75
N TYR A 64 13.27 20.85 9.80
CA TYR A 64 13.98 19.76 10.45
C TYR A 64 14.30 18.62 9.48
N MET A 65 13.32 18.17 8.68
CA MET A 65 13.58 17.16 7.65
C MET A 65 14.59 17.63 6.59
N PHE A 66 14.48 18.88 6.13
CA PHE A 66 15.39 19.47 5.16
C PHE A 66 16.86 19.46 5.65
N GLU A 67 17.09 19.84 6.91
CA GLU A 67 18.42 19.83 7.52
C GLU A 67 19.00 18.42 7.58
N ASN A 68 18.19 17.44 7.97
CA ASN A 68 18.66 16.06 8.14
C ASN A 68 18.80 15.30 6.81
N ILE A 69 18.03 15.63 5.77
CA ILE A 69 18.21 15.08 4.40
C ILE A 69 19.59 15.46 3.83
N ASP A 70 20.16 16.61 4.23
CA ASP A 70 21.50 17.00 3.80
C ASP A 70 22.57 15.99 4.26
N LEU A 71 22.38 15.40 5.44
CA LEU A 71 23.30 14.42 6.02
C LEU A 71 23.41 13.13 5.20
N ILE A 72 22.42 12.82 4.35
CA ILE A 72 22.47 11.64 3.46
C ILE A 72 22.81 12.02 2.03
N LEU A 73 22.20 13.06 1.48
CA LEU A 73 22.35 13.37 0.06
C LEU A 73 23.72 14.00 -0.23
N ALA A 74 24.28 14.78 0.69
CA ALA A 74 25.63 15.30 0.54
C ALA A 74 26.68 14.19 0.59
N LEU A 75 26.53 13.20 1.48
CA LEU A 75 27.44 12.04 1.56
C LEU A 75 27.31 11.15 0.32
N LEU A 76 26.08 10.89 -0.12
CA LEU A 76 25.83 10.11 -1.34
C LEU A 76 26.45 10.79 -2.57
N ASP A 77 26.37 12.12 -2.67
CA ASP A 77 27.02 12.87 -3.76
C ASP A 77 28.55 12.82 -3.67
N GLN A 78 29.12 12.86 -2.46
CA GLN A 78 30.58 12.71 -2.29
C GLN A 78 31.10 11.37 -2.81
N GLU A 79 30.33 10.28 -2.61
CA GLU A 79 30.68 8.94 -3.08
C GLU A 79 30.41 8.75 -4.58
N THR A 80 29.32 9.30 -5.11
CA THR A 80 28.82 8.96 -6.46
C THR A 80 28.96 10.08 -7.49
N GLY A 81 29.07 11.34 -7.06
CA GLY A 81 29.08 12.53 -7.92
C GLY A 81 27.77 12.77 -8.67
N PHE A 82 26.63 12.30 -8.16
CA PHE A 82 25.35 12.36 -8.87
C PHE A 82 24.91 13.79 -9.20
N ASN A 83 25.28 14.79 -8.41
CA ASN A 83 24.93 16.20 -8.66
C ASN A 83 25.52 16.69 -9.99
N GLN A 84 26.70 16.23 -10.37
CA GLN A 84 27.31 16.61 -11.65
C GLN A 84 26.52 16.04 -12.83
N GLN A 85 26.09 14.77 -12.73
CA GLN A 85 25.27 14.13 -13.76
C GLN A 85 23.90 14.82 -13.88
N LEU A 86 23.29 15.14 -12.74
CA LEU A 86 22.02 15.86 -12.69
C LEU A 86 22.12 17.21 -13.40
N LYS A 87 23.14 18.03 -13.10
CA LYS A 87 23.32 19.34 -13.74
C LYS A 87 23.50 19.22 -15.25
N SER A 88 24.34 18.29 -15.69
CA SER A 88 24.56 18.04 -17.12
C SER A 88 23.28 17.63 -17.86
N ARG A 89 22.40 16.86 -17.22
CA ARG A 89 21.11 16.45 -17.80
C ARG A 89 20.08 17.58 -17.83
N LEU A 90 20.03 18.42 -16.80
CA LEU A 90 19.18 19.62 -16.77
C LEU A 90 19.58 20.64 -17.85
N GLU A 91 20.87 20.78 -18.14
CA GLU A 91 21.39 21.62 -19.23
C GLU A 91 20.91 21.15 -20.61
N LYS A 92 20.67 19.84 -20.78
CA LYS A 92 20.06 19.26 -21.99
C LYS A 92 18.54 19.45 -22.08
N GLY A 93 17.94 20.11 -21.10
CA GLY A 93 16.50 20.41 -21.08
C GLY A 93 15.65 19.42 -20.29
N GLN A 94 16.21 18.32 -19.78
CA GLN A 94 15.45 17.37 -18.94
C GLN A 94 14.90 18.06 -17.68
N LYS A 95 13.80 17.54 -17.14
CA LYS A 95 13.21 18.00 -15.88
C LYS A 95 13.49 17.03 -14.74
N LEU A 96 13.65 17.54 -13.53
CA LEU A 96 13.70 16.74 -12.32
C LEU A 96 12.27 16.36 -11.92
N LEU A 97 11.85 15.14 -12.24
CA LEU A 97 10.50 14.64 -11.99
C LEU A 97 10.48 13.92 -10.63
N PHE A 98 9.76 14.47 -9.67
CA PHE A 98 9.48 13.86 -8.38
C PHE A 98 8.29 12.94 -8.50
N LYS A 99 8.51 11.67 -8.14
CA LYS A 99 7.49 10.63 -8.16
C LYS A 99 7.32 10.06 -6.75
N PRO A 100 6.42 10.61 -5.92
CA PRO A 100 6.06 10.02 -4.63
C PRO A 100 5.35 8.67 -4.82
N ASN A 101 5.13 7.95 -3.73
CA ASN A 101 4.22 6.81 -3.73
C ASN A 101 2.81 7.31 -3.39
N MET A 102 1.84 7.14 -4.30
CA MET A 102 0.43 7.36 -4.02
C MET A 102 -0.36 6.16 -4.48
N VAL A 103 -0.98 5.44 -3.55
CA VAL A 103 -1.93 4.36 -3.91
C VAL A 103 -3.34 4.94 -3.95
N ALA A 104 -3.78 5.52 -2.83
CA ALA A 104 -5.04 6.24 -2.70
C ALA A 104 -4.75 7.68 -2.24
N PRO A 105 -4.89 8.70 -3.10
CA PRO A 105 -4.51 10.09 -2.78
C PRO A 105 -5.51 10.80 -1.84
N MET A 106 -6.28 10.06 -1.03
CA MET A 106 -7.26 10.59 -0.08
C MET A 106 -6.59 10.82 1.27
N ASN A 107 -5.76 11.86 1.38
CA ASN A 107 -5.00 12.16 2.60
C ASN A 107 -5.69 13.22 3.48
N ILE A 108 -6.35 14.19 2.85
CA ILE A 108 -7.13 15.26 3.48
C ILE A 108 -8.62 14.94 3.29
N GLU A 109 -9.36 14.77 4.37
CA GLU A 109 -10.79 14.46 4.33
C GLU A 109 -11.59 15.74 4.00
N PRO A 110 -12.46 15.75 3.00
CA PRO A 110 -13.06 16.99 2.49
C PRO A 110 -14.09 17.68 3.38
N GLN A 111 -14.61 17.03 4.41
CA GLN A 111 -15.60 17.60 5.33
C GLN A 111 -14.98 18.08 6.65
N THR A 112 -14.01 17.34 7.17
CA THR A 112 -13.33 17.59 8.44
C THR A 112 -11.99 18.30 8.27
N HIS A 113 -11.38 18.17 7.08
CA HIS A 113 -10.02 18.60 6.74
C HIS A 113 -8.91 17.93 7.57
N GLY A 114 -9.24 16.86 8.31
CA GLY A 114 -8.30 16.03 9.04
C GLY A 114 -7.67 14.93 8.17
N PRO A 115 -6.84 14.07 8.80
CA PRO A 115 -6.34 12.86 8.14
C PRO A 115 -7.48 11.96 7.64
N ASP A 116 -7.34 11.46 6.42
CA ASP A 116 -8.26 10.51 5.80
C ASP A 116 -7.60 9.11 5.63
N GLN A 117 -8.37 8.12 5.16
CA GLN A 117 -7.96 6.71 5.04
C GLN A 117 -6.70 6.50 4.19
N GLY A 118 -6.40 7.43 3.27
CA GLY A 118 -5.21 7.37 2.42
C GLY A 118 -3.90 7.72 3.12
N CYS A 119 -3.91 8.22 4.37
CA CYS A 119 -2.70 8.66 5.09
C CYS A 119 -1.68 7.53 5.39
N THR A 120 -2.07 6.27 5.27
CA THR A 120 -1.18 5.10 5.36
C THR A 120 -0.76 4.56 3.99
N THR A 121 -1.25 5.16 2.91
CA THR A 121 -1.07 4.65 1.54
C THR A 121 -0.17 5.53 0.68
N VAL A 122 0.24 6.69 1.21
CA VAL A 122 0.97 7.74 0.47
C VAL A 122 2.30 8.11 1.15
N THR A 123 3.24 8.63 0.35
CA THR A 123 4.39 9.39 0.86
C THR A 123 3.90 10.71 1.45
N GLU A 124 4.43 11.12 2.60
CA GLU A 124 3.99 12.36 3.25
C GLU A 124 4.43 13.59 2.44
N TRP A 125 3.51 14.53 2.21
CA TRP A 125 3.76 15.70 1.36
C TRP A 125 4.84 16.62 1.94
N GLY A 126 4.93 16.72 3.28
CA GLY A 126 5.97 17.50 3.96
C GLY A 126 7.39 16.97 3.68
N PHE A 127 7.52 15.65 3.50
CA PHE A 127 8.79 15.03 3.12
C PHE A 127 9.22 15.42 1.71
N VAL A 128 8.26 15.45 0.76
CA VAL A 128 8.50 15.92 -0.61
C VAL A 128 8.89 17.40 -0.63
N ALA A 129 8.27 18.23 0.20
CA ALA A 129 8.65 19.63 0.35
C ALA A 129 10.11 19.79 0.81
N ALA A 130 10.52 19.08 1.86
CA ALA A 130 11.90 19.10 2.34
C ALA A 130 12.90 18.68 1.25
N LEU A 131 12.57 17.62 0.50
CA LEU A 131 13.41 17.11 -0.57
C LEU A 131 13.53 18.07 -1.76
N MET A 132 12.41 18.64 -2.23
CA MET A 132 12.42 19.63 -3.31
C MET A 132 13.22 20.87 -2.90
N ARG A 133 13.08 21.32 -1.66
CA ARG A 133 13.89 22.41 -1.11
C ARG A 133 15.37 22.07 -1.09
N TRP A 134 15.75 20.84 -0.74
CA TRP A 134 17.16 20.42 -0.77
C TRP A 134 17.78 20.58 -2.16
N PHE A 135 17.10 20.08 -3.21
CA PHE A 135 17.56 20.24 -4.60
C PHE A 135 17.65 21.72 -5.02
N HIS A 136 16.73 22.56 -4.54
CA HIS A 136 16.78 23.99 -4.80
C HIS A 136 17.94 24.68 -4.08
N ASP A 137 17.98 24.61 -2.74
CA ASP A 137 18.89 25.38 -1.91
C ASP A 137 20.33 24.87 -1.93
N LYS A 138 20.54 23.55 -1.99
CA LYS A 138 21.87 22.92 -1.86
C LYS A 138 22.50 22.62 -3.20
N VAL A 139 21.70 22.25 -4.21
CA VAL A 139 22.22 21.93 -5.56
C VAL A 139 22.14 23.14 -6.51
N GLY A 140 21.23 24.08 -6.24
CA GLY A 140 21.03 25.29 -7.04
C GLY A 140 20.09 25.07 -8.23
N ILE A 141 19.08 24.21 -8.09
CA ILE A 141 18.14 23.89 -9.17
C ILE A 141 16.87 24.70 -9.00
N SER A 142 16.51 25.48 -10.01
CA SER A 142 15.24 26.22 -9.97
C SER A 142 14.02 25.30 -9.88
N TYR A 143 12.98 25.71 -9.16
CA TYR A 143 11.71 24.97 -9.13
C TYR A 143 11.06 24.82 -10.51
N TYR A 144 11.35 25.72 -11.46
CA TYR A 144 10.87 25.62 -12.85
C TYR A 144 11.57 24.55 -13.68
N LYS A 145 12.62 23.94 -13.14
CA LYS A 145 13.27 22.74 -13.69
C LYS A 145 12.79 21.46 -13.01
N MET A 146 11.86 21.56 -12.05
CA MET A 146 11.25 20.44 -11.35
C MET A 146 9.80 20.22 -11.82
N CYS A 147 9.29 19.01 -11.61
CA CYS A 147 7.87 18.71 -11.74
C CYS A 147 7.49 17.56 -10.80
N LEU A 148 6.19 17.42 -10.52
CA LEU A 148 5.62 16.25 -9.86
C LEU A 148 4.97 15.37 -10.93
N GLY A 149 5.16 14.06 -10.85
CA GLY A 149 4.48 13.11 -11.74
C GLY A 149 4.06 11.86 -10.98
N GLU A 150 2.81 11.46 -11.11
CA GLU A 150 2.27 10.34 -10.34
C GLU A 150 1.20 9.54 -11.12
N ALA A 151 1.14 8.21 -10.94
CA ALA A 151 0.18 7.30 -11.58
C ALA A 151 -0.60 6.44 -10.54
N ALA A 152 -1.32 7.07 -9.61
CA ALA A 152 -2.00 6.42 -8.49
C ALA A 152 -3.17 5.61 -8.96
N THR A 153 -3.39 4.45 -8.33
CA THR A 153 -4.51 3.59 -8.67
C THR A 153 -5.87 4.26 -8.41
N GLY A 154 -6.00 5.00 -7.31
CA GLY A 154 -7.26 5.65 -6.92
C GLY A 154 -7.54 7.02 -7.56
N MET A 155 -6.67 7.53 -8.44
CA MET A 155 -6.69 8.95 -8.85
C MET A 155 -8.01 9.39 -9.49
N SER A 156 -8.46 8.66 -10.52
CA SER A 156 -9.69 9.00 -11.26
C SER A 156 -10.93 8.86 -10.39
N ALA A 157 -10.96 7.84 -9.52
CA ALA A 157 -12.07 7.64 -8.59
C ALA A 157 -12.12 8.74 -7.53
N ALA A 158 -10.99 9.17 -6.97
CA ALA A 158 -10.91 10.28 -6.03
C ALA A 158 -11.39 11.60 -6.67
N ALA A 159 -10.98 11.89 -7.91
CA ALA A 159 -11.44 13.07 -8.65
C ALA A 159 -12.97 13.06 -8.87
N GLY A 160 -13.53 11.91 -9.25
CA GLY A 160 -14.97 11.72 -9.39
C GLY A 160 -15.72 11.88 -8.07
N TYR A 161 -15.21 11.25 -7.00
CA TYR A 161 -15.73 11.39 -5.65
C TYR A 161 -15.77 12.85 -5.21
N TYR A 162 -14.64 13.57 -5.25
CA TYR A 162 -14.60 14.98 -4.85
C TYR A 162 -15.46 15.89 -5.72
N SER A 163 -15.61 15.61 -7.02
CA SER A 163 -16.52 16.36 -7.90
C SER A 163 -17.98 16.27 -7.44
N MET A 164 -18.43 15.10 -6.95
CA MET A 164 -19.78 14.93 -6.42
C MET A 164 -20.02 15.70 -5.12
N TYR A 165 -18.95 15.97 -4.36
CA TYR A 165 -18.98 16.59 -3.04
C TYR A 165 -18.53 18.05 -3.01
N HIS A 166 -18.05 18.56 -4.15
CA HIS A 166 -17.64 19.94 -4.25
C HIS A 166 -18.83 20.88 -3.98
N PRO A 167 -18.76 21.83 -3.03
CA PRO A 167 -19.91 22.63 -2.61
C PRO A 167 -20.48 23.49 -3.75
N ASP A 168 -19.62 24.01 -4.63
CA ASP A 168 -20.03 24.76 -5.82
C ASP A 168 -20.46 23.88 -7.02
N GLY A 169 -20.49 22.55 -6.87
CA GLY A 169 -20.78 21.62 -7.97
C GLY A 169 -19.74 21.62 -9.10
N LYS A 170 -18.51 22.06 -8.81
CA LYS A 170 -17.41 22.08 -9.78
C LYS A 170 -16.75 20.72 -9.90
N ARG A 171 -16.28 20.43 -11.11
CA ARG A 171 -15.45 19.25 -11.38
C ARG A 171 -14.07 19.44 -10.77
N VAL A 172 -13.61 18.44 -10.02
CA VAL A 172 -12.24 18.30 -9.53
C VAL A 172 -11.45 17.46 -10.55
N THR A 173 -10.29 17.95 -10.97
CA THR A 173 -9.37 17.25 -11.88
C THR A 173 -8.47 16.28 -11.11
N THR A 174 -7.79 15.37 -11.81
CA THR A 174 -6.85 14.43 -11.18
C THR A 174 -5.60 15.15 -10.67
N GLU A 175 -5.15 16.19 -11.35
CA GLU A 175 -4.08 17.06 -10.85
C GLU A 175 -4.53 17.86 -9.61
N ALA A 176 -5.79 18.33 -9.55
CA ALA A 176 -6.32 18.98 -8.34
C ALA A 176 -6.41 18.04 -7.13
N VAL A 177 -6.61 16.73 -7.34
CA VAL A 177 -6.51 15.71 -6.28
C VAL A 177 -5.09 15.66 -5.70
N LEU A 178 -4.06 15.74 -6.54
CA LEU A 178 -2.67 15.79 -6.08
C LEU A 178 -2.37 17.10 -5.33
N GLU A 179 -2.86 18.23 -5.86
CA GLU A 179 -2.79 19.53 -5.17
C GLU A 179 -3.45 19.47 -3.78
N GLY A 180 -4.52 18.69 -3.62
CA GLY A 180 -5.28 18.62 -2.37
C GLY A 180 -6.15 19.86 -2.13
N LYS A 181 -6.29 20.72 -3.15
CA LYS A 181 -7.04 21.98 -3.09
C LYS A 181 -7.55 22.40 -4.47
N SER A 182 -8.84 22.72 -4.57
CA SER A 182 -9.44 23.40 -5.73
C SER A 182 -10.34 24.55 -5.25
N GLY A 183 -9.99 25.79 -5.56
CA GLY A 183 -10.71 26.98 -5.11
C GLY A 183 -10.74 27.04 -3.59
N ASN A 184 -11.92 26.92 -2.99
CA ASN A 184 -12.09 26.84 -1.53
C ASN A 184 -12.29 25.41 -1.01
N PHE A 185 -12.33 24.42 -1.90
CA PHE A 185 -12.43 23.01 -1.55
C PHE A 185 -11.05 22.44 -1.22
N TYR A 186 -10.98 21.63 -0.16
CA TYR A 186 -9.81 20.87 0.23
C TYR A 186 -10.16 19.38 0.24
N GLY A 187 -9.25 18.57 -0.29
CA GLY A 187 -9.45 17.13 -0.42
C GLY A 187 -8.44 16.55 -1.41
N GLY A 188 -7.76 15.47 -1.03
CA GLY A 188 -6.65 14.93 -1.82
C GLY A 188 -5.36 14.81 -1.01
N TRP A 189 -4.20 14.88 -1.67
CA TRP A 189 -2.90 14.60 -1.03
C TRP A 189 -2.33 15.80 -0.26
N GLY A 190 -2.13 16.94 -0.93
CA GLY A 190 -1.64 18.18 -0.32
C GLY A 190 -0.45 18.87 -1.01
N PHE A 191 -0.23 18.67 -2.31
CA PHE A 191 0.88 19.35 -3.01
C PHE A 191 0.76 20.89 -3.00
N TYR A 192 -0.45 21.44 -2.86
CA TYR A 192 -0.64 22.87 -2.63
C TYR A 192 0.14 23.37 -1.41
N PHE A 193 0.18 22.59 -0.33
CA PHE A 193 0.91 22.95 0.89
C PHE A 193 2.42 22.80 0.73
N VAL A 194 2.88 21.92 -0.17
CA VAL A 194 4.29 21.88 -0.63
C VAL A 194 4.64 23.21 -1.28
N ARG A 195 3.87 23.64 -2.28
CA ARG A 195 4.12 24.92 -2.99
C ARG A 195 4.10 26.10 -2.02
N LYS A 196 3.11 26.15 -1.13
CA LYS A 196 2.97 27.21 -0.11
C LYS A 196 4.22 27.29 0.77
N TYR A 197 4.67 26.16 1.33
CA TYR A 197 5.87 26.13 2.16
C TYR A 197 7.11 26.60 1.37
N LEU A 198 7.32 26.05 0.17
CA LEU A 198 8.50 26.38 -0.64
C LEU A 198 8.51 27.87 -1.04
N SER A 199 7.36 28.43 -1.41
CA SER A 199 7.22 29.85 -1.73
C SER A 199 7.54 30.75 -0.55
N GLU A 200 7.07 30.40 0.65
CA GLU A 200 7.40 31.13 1.89
C GLU A 200 8.88 30.99 2.31
N ALA A 201 9.54 29.90 1.92
CA ALA A 201 10.94 29.63 2.20
C ALA A 201 11.91 30.29 1.19
N LEU A 202 11.40 30.89 0.11
CA LEU A 202 12.22 31.55 -0.89
C LEU A 202 13.01 32.73 -0.33
N LYS A 203 14.22 32.91 -0.85
CA LYS A 203 15.01 34.11 -0.60
C LYS A 203 14.30 35.34 -1.20
N PRO A 204 14.45 36.54 -0.61
CA PRO A 204 13.95 37.76 -1.22
C PRO A 204 14.44 37.91 -2.67
N ASN A 205 13.53 38.23 -3.58
CA ASN A 205 13.76 38.39 -5.03
C ASN A 205 14.05 37.09 -5.82
N ALA A 206 13.77 35.91 -5.28
CA ALA A 206 13.73 34.71 -6.10
C ALA A 206 12.62 34.83 -7.17
N GLU A 207 12.93 34.45 -8.41
CA GLU A 207 12.00 34.59 -9.56
C GLU A 207 11.23 33.30 -9.85
N ASP A 208 11.60 32.19 -9.18
CA ASP A 208 11.09 30.86 -9.42
C ASP A 208 10.04 30.38 -8.42
N ASP A 209 9.06 31.24 -8.16
CA ASP A 209 7.95 30.96 -7.25
C ASP A 209 7.23 29.63 -7.58
N PRO A 210 7.28 28.61 -6.69
CA PRO A 210 6.67 27.31 -6.90
C PRO A 210 5.13 27.35 -6.87
N MET A 211 4.51 28.48 -6.52
CA MET A 211 3.08 28.68 -6.71
C MET A 211 2.67 28.80 -8.19
N LYS A 212 3.59 29.20 -9.09
CA LYS A 212 3.31 29.23 -10.52
C LYS A 212 3.17 27.80 -11.06
N GLY A 213 2.05 27.53 -11.74
CA GLY A 213 1.63 26.18 -12.15
C GLY A 213 0.39 25.67 -11.39
N TYR A 214 0.05 26.26 -10.23
CA TYR A 214 -1.12 25.82 -9.44
C TYR A 214 -2.44 25.96 -10.22
N GLN A 215 -2.64 27.07 -10.93
CA GLN A 215 -3.86 27.29 -11.71
C GLN A 215 -3.99 26.29 -12.86
N GLU A 216 -2.88 25.93 -13.50
CA GLU A 216 -2.85 24.90 -14.52
C GLU A 216 -3.19 23.53 -13.94
N SER A 217 -2.60 23.16 -12.79
CA SER A 217 -2.92 21.90 -12.10
C SER A 217 -4.39 21.85 -11.65
N GLU A 218 -4.91 22.92 -11.07
CA GLU A 218 -6.32 23.00 -10.71
C GLU A 218 -7.24 22.83 -11.94
N GLY A 219 -6.90 23.49 -13.05
CA GLY A 219 -7.66 23.41 -14.30
C GLY A 219 -7.46 22.10 -15.08
N GLY A 220 -6.53 21.23 -14.68
CA GLY A 220 -6.13 20.05 -15.47
C GLY A 220 -5.54 20.44 -16.82
N VAL A 221 -4.86 21.59 -16.88
CA VAL A 221 -4.21 22.10 -18.08
C VAL A 221 -2.86 21.40 -18.25
N TYR A 222 -2.75 20.65 -19.33
CA TYR A 222 -1.53 19.94 -19.67
C TYR A 222 -0.61 20.78 -20.56
N ILE A 223 0.66 20.87 -20.19
CA ILE A 223 1.72 21.52 -20.98
C ILE A 223 2.90 20.54 -21.04
N PRO A 224 3.44 20.18 -22.21
CA PRO A 224 4.61 19.30 -22.31
C PRO A 224 5.82 19.83 -21.50
N PRO A 225 6.58 18.97 -20.80
CA PRO A 225 7.66 19.41 -19.92
C PRO A 225 8.72 20.30 -20.58
N GLY A 226 9.00 20.10 -21.87
CA GLY A 226 9.96 20.90 -22.63
C GLY A 226 9.51 22.33 -22.93
N GLU A 227 8.20 22.58 -22.91
CA GLU A 227 7.59 23.89 -23.17
C GLU A 227 7.37 24.71 -21.90
N VAL A 228 7.60 24.11 -20.72
CA VAL A 228 7.46 24.77 -19.42
C VAL A 228 8.76 25.45 -19.05
N HIS A 229 8.74 26.76 -18.87
CA HIS A 229 9.95 27.55 -18.53
C HIS A 229 9.84 28.31 -17.22
N ASP A 230 8.62 28.54 -16.72
CA ASP A 230 8.33 29.47 -15.64
C ASP A 230 7.36 28.91 -14.59
N LYS A 231 7.18 27.59 -14.53
CA LYS A 231 6.19 26.92 -13.66
C LYS A 231 6.69 25.60 -13.12
N LEU A 232 6.18 25.24 -11.94
CA LEU A 232 6.29 23.91 -11.36
C LEU A 232 5.00 23.14 -11.70
N MET A 233 5.08 22.18 -12.61
CA MET A 233 3.91 21.44 -13.11
C MET A 233 3.68 20.12 -12.37
N VAL A 234 2.42 19.69 -12.34
CA VAL A 234 1.97 18.37 -11.91
C VAL A 234 1.48 17.60 -13.13
N TYR A 235 1.87 16.34 -13.26
CA TYR A 235 1.45 15.44 -14.34
C TYR A 235 0.73 14.21 -13.77
N ASP A 236 -0.52 14.01 -14.18
CA ASP A 236 -1.20 12.72 -14.00
C ASP A 236 -0.67 11.72 -15.04
N LEU A 237 0.25 10.88 -14.59
CA LEU A 237 0.90 9.86 -15.42
C LEU A 237 -0.05 8.69 -15.74
N ASN A 238 -1.25 8.62 -15.14
CA ASN A 238 -2.25 7.60 -15.51
C ASN A 238 -2.94 7.90 -16.84
N ARG A 239 -3.03 9.17 -17.21
CA ARG A 239 -4.01 9.66 -18.16
C ARG A 239 -3.37 9.98 -19.51
N ILE A 240 -3.37 8.97 -20.38
CA ILE A 240 -2.88 9.08 -21.77
C ILE A 240 -4.07 9.17 -22.75
N TYR A 241 -5.21 8.55 -22.44
CA TYR A 241 -6.31 8.38 -23.39
C TYR A 241 -6.89 9.68 -23.97
N ASP A 242 -6.78 10.80 -23.25
CA ASP A 242 -7.38 12.06 -23.64
C ASP A 242 -6.54 12.83 -24.67
N ASP A 243 -5.24 12.55 -24.71
CA ASP A 243 -4.31 13.02 -25.72
C ASP A 243 -3.27 11.93 -25.99
N PRO A 244 -3.45 11.13 -27.06
CA PRO A 244 -2.52 10.06 -27.41
C PRO A 244 -1.07 10.51 -27.60
N SER A 245 -0.81 11.80 -27.85
CA SER A 245 0.56 12.32 -27.98
C SER A 245 1.35 12.25 -26.68
N LYS A 246 0.68 12.13 -25.52
CA LYS A 246 1.28 11.96 -24.19
C LYS A 246 1.92 10.60 -23.99
N GLY A 247 1.52 9.58 -24.74
CA GLY A 247 2.00 8.21 -24.60
C GLY A 247 3.10 7.87 -25.58
N ARG A 248 4.05 7.03 -25.17
CA ARG A 248 5.03 6.40 -26.06
C ARG A 248 5.15 4.92 -25.72
N GLU A 249 4.97 4.07 -26.72
CA GLU A 249 5.27 2.66 -26.62
C GLU A 249 6.79 2.47 -26.68
N ILE A 250 7.35 1.77 -25.70
CA ILE A 250 8.78 1.50 -25.59
C ILE A 250 9.03 0.01 -25.40
N GLU A 251 10.18 -0.45 -25.89
CA GLU A 251 10.61 -1.84 -25.73
C GLU A 251 10.99 -2.17 -24.28
N VAL A 252 10.73 -3.43 -23.91
CA VAL A 252 11.18 -4.04 -22.65
C VAL A 252 12.24 -5.10 -22.99
N PRO A 253 13.54 -4.76 -22.89
CA PRO A 253 14.60 -5.73 -23.12
C PRO A 253 14.43 -6.97 -22.24
N ASP A 254 14.44 -8.14 -22.89
CA ASP A 254 14.26 -9.44 -22.26
C ASP A 254 12.99 -9.53 -21.37
N GLY A 255 11.96 -8.77 -21.73
CA GLY A 255 10.73 -8.68 -20.94
C GLY A 255 9.99 -10.02 -20.84
N ILE A 256 9.49 -10.31 -19.63
CA ILE A 256 8.86 -11.60 -19.29
C ILE A 256 7.37 -11.53 -19.56
N ASN A 257 6.68 -10.52 -19.02
CA ASN A 257 5.25 -10.31 -19.24
C ASN A 257 5.00 -9.45 -20.47
N TYR A 258 5.88 -8.47 -20.72
CA TYR A 258 5.72 -7.50 -21.79
C TYR A 258 6.92 -7.47 -22.71
N LYS A 259 6.70 -7.33 -24.01
CA LYS A 259 7.76 -7.00 -24.99
C LYS A 259 7.84 -5.50 -25.24
N THR A 260 6.70 -4.83 -25.15
CA THR A 260 6.57 -3.38 -25.20
C THR A 260 5.58 -2.91 -24.15
N ILE A 261 5.73 -1.67 -23.68
CA ILE A 261 4.77 -1.02 -22.78
C ILE A 261 4.57 0.43 -23.19
N THR A 262 3.35 0.95 -23.04
CA THR A 262 3.03 2.36 -23.24
C THR A 262 3.25 3.11 -21.93
N LEU A 263 4.14 4.10 -21.92
CA LEU A 263 4.38 4.97 -20.77
C LEU A 263 4.18 6.44 -21.14
N HIS A 264 3.96 7.27 -20.12
CA HIS A 264 3.82 8.72 -20.30
C HIS A 264 5.17 9.37 -20.69
N LYS A 265 5.18 10.19 -21.74
CA LYS A 265 6.38 10.84 -22.30
C LYS A 265 7.07 11.82 -21.37
N ALA A 266 6.36 12.38 -20.38
CA ALA A 266 7.00 13.15 -19.31
C ALA A 266 8.09 12.35 -18.55
N ILE A 267 8.02 11.02 -18.61
CA ILE A 267 9.02 10.12 -18.02
C ILE A 267 10.05 9.73 -19.08
N VAL A 268 9.57 9.09 -20.15
CA VAL A 268 10.42 8.37 -21.10
C VAL A 268 10.94 9.25 -22.24
N GLY A 269 10.49 10.49 -22.35
CA GLY A 269 10.80 11.39 -23.46
C GLY A 269 10.02 11.11 -24.74
N GLY A 270 10.23 11.97 -25.74
CA GLY A 270 9.60 11.90 -27.06
C GLY A 270 10.14 10.78 -27.95
N ASP A 271 9.61 10.67 -29.16
CA ASP A 271 10.12 9.79 -30.21
C ASP A 271 11.54 10.23 -30.61
N PRO A 272 12.58 9.37 -30.49
CA PRO A 272 13.96 9.71 -30.83
C PRO A 272 14.16 10.11 -32.29
N ASN A 273 13.19 9.79 -33.17
CA ASN A 273 13.23 10.11 -34.59
C ASN A 273 12.42 11.38 -34.93
N ASN A 274 11.90 12.08 -33.92
CA ASN A 274 11.12 13.32 -34.09
C ASN A 274 11.67 14.43 -33.21
N ASP A 275 12.42 15.35 -33.81
CA ASP A 275 13.06 16.47 -33.11
C ASP A 275 12.08 17.41 -32.41
N GLU A 276 10.87 17.62 -32.96
CA GLU A 276 9.85 18.47 -32.34
C GLU A 276 9.28 17.79 -31.09
N ASP A 277 8.99 16.49 -31.18
CA ASP A 277 8.51 15.70 -30.05
C ASP A 277 9.57 15.56 -28.96
N LEU A 278 10.85 15.40 -29.32
CA LEU A 278 11.97 15.43 -28.34
C LEU A 278 12.11 16.77 -27.65
N LYS A 279 11.88 17.88 -28.35
CA LYS A 279 11.91 19.22 -27.74
C LYS A 279 10.75 19.42 -26.76
N ALA A 280 9.55 18.96 -27.13
CA ALA A 280 8.39 18.99 -26.23
C ALA A 280 8.55 18.03 -25.04
N TYR A 281 9.23 16.89 -25.25
CA TYR A 281 9.44 15.83 -24.28
C TYR A 281 10.92 15.45 -24.17
N PRO A 282 11.74 16.24 -23.45
CA PRO A 282 13.17 15.98 -23.29
C PRO A 282 13.50 14.75 -22.41
N GLY A 283 12.48 14.06 -21.89
CA GLY A 283 12.63 13.05 -20.84
C GLY A 283 12.87 13.68 -19.47
N CYS A 284 13.14 12.83 -18.48
CA CYS A 284 13.31 13.27 -17.10
C CYS A 284 14.59 12.74 -16.44
N ILE A 285 14.91 13.40 -15.33
CA ILE A 285 15.71 12.86 -14.24
C ILE A 285 14.68 12.43 -13.18
N LEU A 286 14.59 11.14 -12.88
CA LEU A 286 13.53 10.60 -12.04
C LEU A 286 13.98 10.54 -10.58
N VAL A 287 13.33 11.33 -9.72
CA VAL A 287 13.47 11.24 -8.26
C VAL A 287 12.32 10.38 -7.74
N ASN A 288 12.61 9.12 -7.47
CA ASN A 288 11.65 8.17 -6.90
C ASN A 288 11.59 8.36 -5.39
N VAL A 289 10.40 8.65 -4.85
CA VAL A 289 10.20 8.96 -3.43
C VAL A 289 9.21 7.97 -2.78
N PRO A 290 9.56 6.68 -2.65
CA PRO A 290 8.63 5.69 -2.14
C PRO A 290 8.36 5.85 -0.63
N LYS A 291 7.14 5.49 -0.21
CA LYS A 291 6.79 5.22 1.18
C LYS A 291 7.14 3.78 1.51
N LEU A 292 7.95 3.56 2.53
CA LEU A 292 8.35 2.22 2.96
C LEU A 292 7.22 1.56 3.77
N LYS A 293 6.73 0.43 3.26
CA LYS A 293 5.58 -0.27 3.83
C LYS A 293 5.53 -1.74 3.45
N VAL A 294 4.95 -2.58 4.30
CA VAL A 294 4.58 -3.94 3.89
C VAL A 294 3.50 -3.83 2.80
N HIS A 295 3.54 -4.71 1.80
CA HIS A 295 2.56 -4.73 0.70
C HIS A 295 1.72 -6.00 0.79
N CYS A 296 0.53 -6.13 0.19
CA CYS A 296 -0.33 -7.32 0.34
C CYS A 296 -0.03 -8.45 -0.66
N PHE A 297 0.53 -8.14 -1.83
CA PHE A 297 0.88 -9.13 -2.88
C PHE A 297 2.39 -9.40 -3.03
N THR A 298 3.24 -8.55 -2.46
CA THR A 298 4.70 -8.65 -2.56
C THR A 298 5.27 -8.48 -1.17
N LEU A 299 6.55 -8.80 -0.94
CA LEU A 299 7.16 -8.66 0.38
C LEU A 299 6.89 -7.26 0.97
N PHE A 300 7.16 -6.20 0.21
CA PHE A 300 7.00 -4.81 0.63
C PHE A 300 6.86 -3.86 -0.58
N THR A 301 6.52 -2.59 -0.31
CA THR A 301 6.58 -1.49 -1.27
C THR A 301 7.78 -0.62 -0.94
N ASN A 302 8.68 -0.48 -1.91
CA ASN A 302 9.80 0.45 -1.86
C ASN A 302 10.19 0.88 -3.29
N VAL A 303 11.48 0.84 -3.66
CA VAL A 303 11.98 1.42 -4.90
C VAL A 303 11.43 0.69 -6.12
N ILE A 304 11.64 -0.62 -6.22
CA ILE A 304 11.25 -1.42 -7.39
C ILE A 304 9.72 -1.42 -7.53
N LYS A 305 8.99 -1.58 -6.41
CA LYS A 305 7.52 -1.60 -6.42
C LYS A 305 6.91 -0.26 -6.83
N ASN A 306 7.39 0.86 -6.27
CA ASN A 306 6.84 2.18 -6.55
C ASN A 306 6.99 2.54 -8.03
N LEU A 307 8.14 2.20 -8.64
CA LEU A 307 8.34 2.36 -10.07
C LEU A 307 7.56 1.32 -10.89
N GLY A 308 7.71 0.04 -10.54
CA GLY A 308 7.24 -1.12 -11.27
C GLY A 308 5.72 -1.29 -11.33
N ILE A 309 4.94 -0.58 -10.51
CA ILE A 309 3.48 -0.51 -10.63
C ILE A 309 3.03 0.93 -10.79
N GLY A 310 3.63 1.86 -10.07
CA GLY A 310 3.24 3.28 -10.07
C GLY A 310 3.61 4.04 -11.35
N LEU A 311 4.09 3.37 -12.40
CA LEU A 311 4.34 3.98 -13.72
C LEU A 311 3.42 3.45 -14.82
N TYR A 312 2.71 2.33 -14.63
CA TYR A 312 1.72 1.88 -15.61
C TYR A 312 0.55 2.88 -15.67
N PRO A 313 0.19 3.38 -16.85
CA PRO A 313 -0.92 4.31 -16.98
C PRO A 313 -2.26 3.57 -16.89
N MET A 314 -3.15 3.95 -15.98
CA MET A 314 -4.45 3.28 -15.89
C MET A 314 -5.32 3.51 -17.12
N GLN A 315 -5.28 4.70 -17.71
CA GLN A 315 -6.13 5.09 -18.83
C GLN A 315 -5.26 5.20 -20.09
N SER A 316 -4.76 4.05 -20.54
CA SER A 316 -4.11 3.83 -21.84
C SER A 316 -4.95 2.84 -22.66
N THR A 317 -5.18 3.11 -23.93
CA THR A 317 -5.94 2.24 -24.82
C THR A 317 -5.42 2.31 -26.25
N LYS A 318 -5.24 1.14 -26.88
CA LYS A 318 -4.95 1.00 -28.32
C LYS A 318 -6.22 0.83 -29.14
N GLU A 319 -7.26 0.26 -28.55
CA GLU A 319 -8.54 -0.04 -29.22
C GLU A 319 -9.50 1.16 -29.20
N GLY A 320 -9.21 2.16 -28.36
CA GLY A 320 -10.07 3.33 -28.17
C GLY A 320 -11.18 3.08 -27.15
N GLY A 321 -11.95 4.13 -26.85
CA GLY A 321 -12.98 4.07 -25.81
C GLY A 321 -12.39 3.82 -24.43
N PHE A 322 -13.04 2.95 -23.65
CA PHE A 322 -12.64 2.62 -22.28
C PHE A 322 -12.04 1.21 -22.15
N HIS A 323 -11.55 0.65 -23.26
CA HIS A 323 -10.82 -0.62 -23.31
C HIS A 323 -9.38 -0.42 -22.85
N TRP A 324 -9.21 -0.30 -21.53
CA TRP A 324 -7.92 -0.04 -20.90
C TRP A 324 -6.96 -1.24 -21.01
N GLU A 325 -5.72 -0.98 -21.38
CA GLU A 325 -4.68 -2.02 -21.48
C GLU A 325 -4.26 -2.56 -20.10
N TYR A 326 -4.26 -1.68 -19.08
CA TYR A 326 -3.60 -1.95 -17.80
C TYR A 326 -4.55 -1.89 -16.60
N SER A 327 -5.82 -1.55 -16.79
CA SER A 327 -6.76 -1.31 -15.68
C SER A 327 -8.13 -1.94 -15.91
N VAL A 328 -8.86 -2.10 -14.80
CA VAL A 328 -10.21 -2.65 -14.73
C VAL A 328 -11.06 -1.86 -13.73
N PRO A 329 -12.40 -1.87 -13.88
CA PRO A 329 -13.14 -2.34 -15.04
C PRO A 329 -12.96 -1.40 -16.25
N HIS A 330 -13.38 -1.86 -17.44
CA HIS A 330 -13.34 -1.10 -18.69
C HIS A 330 -14.47 -0.05 -18.74
N THR A 331 -14.41 0.92 -17.83
CA THR A 331 -15.35 2.05 -17.73
C THR A 331 -14.60 3.37 -17.77
N GLN A 332 -15.31 4.50 -17.89
CA GLN A 332 -14.68 5.82 -17.94
C GLN A 332 -13.76 6.10 -16.72
N VAL A 333 -14.12 5.59 -15.55
CA VAL A 333 -13.36 5.71 -14.31
C VAL A 333 -12.91 4.31 -13.90
N PRO A 334 -11.73 3.83 -14.35
CA PRO A 334 -11.22 2.55 -13.88
C PRO A 334 -10.84 2.63 -12.40
N GLY A 335 -10.92 1.49 -11.69
CA GLY A 335 -10.69 1.45 -10.24
C GLY A 335 -9.37 0.80 -9.83
N MET A 336 -8.86 -0.18 -10.59
CA MET A 336 -7.66 -0.94 -10.23
C MET A 336 -6.77 -1.21 -11.44
N LYS A 337 -5.45 -1.37 -11.23
CA LYS A 337 -4.51 -1.83 -12.25
C LYS A 337 -4.64 -3.34 -12.53
N GLY A 338 -5.85 -3.84 -12.74
CA GLY A 338 -6.10 -5.28 -12.91
C GLY A 338 -5.72 -5.85 -14.28
N GLY A 339 -5.38 -5.01 -15.26
CA GLY A 339 -4.94 -5.45 -16.59
C GLY A 339 -3.49 -5.95 -16.65
N ILE A 340 -2.73 -5.79 -15.56
CA ILE A 340 -1.35 -6.32 -15.45
C ILE A 340 -1.32 -7.60 -14.61
N PRO A 341 -0.45 -8.58 -14.94
CA PRO A 341 -0.32 -9.80 -14.14
C PRO A 341 0.13 -9.50 -12.70
N HIS A 342 -0.70 -9.90 -11.74
CA HIS A 342 -0.42 -9.83 -10.30
C HIS A 342 -0.07 -11.19 -9.68
N GLU A 343 -0.24 -12.27 -10.44
CA GLU A 343 0.04 -13.65 -10.04
C GLU A 343 0.53 -14.44 -11.27
N VAL A 344 1.19 -15.56 -11.03
CA VAL A 344 1.69 -16.43 -12.12
C VAL A 344 0.54 -17.04 -12.93
N TRP A 345 -0.56 -17.43 -12.28
CA TRP A 345 -1.71 -18.06 -12.95
C TRP A 345 -2.91 -17.12 -12.97
N ILE A 346 -3.07 -16.34 -14.04
CA ILE A 346 -4.20 -15.40 -14.16
C ILE A 346 -5.47 -16.11 -14.65
N PRO A 347 -6.66 -15.77 -14.14
CA PRO A 347 -7.91 -16.41 -14.57
C PRO A 347 -8.39 -15.87 -15.91
N GLU A 348 -9.11 -16.71 -16.67
CA GLU A 348 -10.02 -16.24 -17.72
C GLU A 348 -11.35 -15.82 -17.07
N LEU A 349 -11.72 -14.55 -17.23
CA LEU A 349 -12.94 -13.98 -16.64
C LEU A 349 -14.06 -13.96 -17.68
N ASP A 350 -15.28 -14.31 -17.25
CA ASP A 350 -16.47 -14.18 -18.07
C ASP A 350 -16.70 -12.70 -18.47
N PRO A 351 -16.92 -12.38 -19.74
CA PRO A 351 -17.03 -10.98 -20.18
C PRO A 351 -18.30 -10.27 -19.69
N LYS A 352 -19.29 -10.98 -19.13
CA LYS A 352 -20.53 -10.42 -18.60
C LYS A 352 -20.56 -10.39 -17.07
N THR A 353 -20.23 -11.50 -16.43
CA THR A 353 -20.29 -11.62 -14.96
C THR A 353 -18.95 -11.25 -14.31
N HIS A 354 -17.87 -11.30 -15.09
CA HIS A 354 -16.50 -11.12 -14.64
C HIS A 354 -16.07 -12.09 -13.55
N MET A 355 -16.78 -13.21 -13.43
CA MET A 355 -16.36 -14.34 -12.63
C MET A 355 -15.40 -15.24 -13.40
N PRO A 356 -14.48 -15.94 -12.71
CA PRO A 356 -13.57 -16.91 -13.30
C PRO A 356 -14.32 -18.05 -13.99
N GLN A 357 -13.95 -18.35 -15.23
CA GLN A 357 -14.54 -19.47 -15.94
C GLN A 357 -13.98 -20.81 -15.47
N LYS A 358 -14.80 -21.86 -15.56
CA LYS A 358 -14.42 -23.25 -15.26
C LYS A 358 -14.54 -24.13 -16.50
N ASP A 359 -13.66 -25.12 -16.60
CA ASP A 359 -13.71 -26.17 -17.60
C ASP A 359 -14.82 -27.22 -17.29
N PRO A 360 -15.11 -28.17 -18.20
CA PRO A 360 -16.10 -29.23 -17.95
C PRO A 360 -15.77 -30.18 -16.79
N GLN A 361 -14.55 -30.11 -16.24
CA GLN A 361 -14.12 -30.84 -15.03
C GLN A 361 -14.23 -29.97 -13.77
N ASN A 362 -14.88 -28.79 -13.85
CA ASN A 362 -15.07 -27.84 -12.76
C ASN A 362 -13.74 -27.24 -12.24
N ARG A 363 -12.71 -27.13 -13.09
CA ARG A 363 -11.45 -26.47 -12.75
C ARG A 363 -11.38 -25.09 -13.38
N TYR A 364 -10.80 -24.11 -12.68
CA TYR A 364 -10.62 -22.77 -13.22
C TYR A 364 -9.71 -22.77 -14.45
N ILE A 365 -10.11 -22.00 -15.46
CA ILE A 365 -9.30 -21.78 -16.66
C ILE A 365 -8.31 -20.67 -16.34
N VAL A 366 -7.02 -21.00 -16.37
CA VAL A 366 -5.94 -20.07 -16.04
C VAL A 366 -4.85 -20.06 -17.10
N LYS A 367 -4.20 -18.91 -17.26
CA LYS A 367 -3.04 -18.71 -18.13
C LYS A 367 -1.80 -18.38 -17.30
N LYS A 368 -0.67 -18.98 -17.67
CA LYS A 368 0.62 -18.70 -17.03
C LYS A 368 1.23 -17.38 -17.51
N THR A 369 1.78 -16.62 -16.57
CA THR A 369 2.54 -15.37 -16.75
C THR A 369 3.81 -15.42 -15.87
N GLY A 370 4.59 -14.33 -15.83
CA GLY A 370 5.68 -14.13 -14.87
C GLY A 370 5.24 -13.51 -13.54
N GLY A 371 3.95 -13.21 -13.34
CA GLY A 371 3.42 -12.62 -12.11
C GLY A 371 3.88 -11.19 -11.84
N ILE A 372 3.59 -10.70 -10.63
CA ILE A 372 3.79 -9.29 -10.26
C ILE A 372 5.27 -8.89 -10.22
N ASN A 373 6.15 -9.79 -9.79
CA ASN A 373 7.59 -9.52 -9.73
C ASN A 373 8.16 -9.28 -11.13
N ALA A 374 7.79 -10.11 -12.11
CA ALA A 374 8.16 -9.87 -13.51
C ALA A 374 7.56 -8.57 -14.06
N THR A 375 6.29 -8.28 -13.77
CA THR A 375 5.60 -7.05 -14.17
C THR A 375 6.33 -5.79 -13.69
N MET A 376 6.78 -5.78 -12.44
CA MET A 376 7.54 -4.66 -11.86
C MET A 376 8.88 -4.46 -12.54
N ILE A 377 9.65 -5.54 -12.68
CA ILE A 377 10.99 -5.52 -13.27
C ILE A 377 10.90 -5.13 -14.75
N ASP A 378 9.86 -5.54 -15.47
CA ASP A 378 9.62 -5.14 -16.86
C ASP A 378 9.51 -3.63 -17.01
N ILE A 379 8.74 -2.90 -16.18
CA ILE A 379 8.71 -1.43 -16.30
C ILE A 379 10.06 -0.82 -15.97
N VAL A 380 10.66 -1.20 -14.83
CA VAL A 380 11.91 -0.57 -14.39
C VAL A 380 12.99 -0.77 -15.45
N LYS A 381 13.03 -1.96 -16.09
CA LYS A 381 13.92 -2.24 -17.21
C LYS A 381 13.60 -1.39 -18.43
N ALA A 382 12.33 -1.21 -18.79
CA ALA A 382 11.93 -0.37 -19.90
C ALA A 382 12.37 1.08 -19.70
N VAL A 383 12.14 1.64 -18.51
CA VAL A 383 12.54 3.01 -18.13
C VAL A 383 14.07 3.16 -18.14
N ALA A 384 14.79 2.23 -17.52
CA ALA A 384 16.25 2.22 -17.53
C ALA A 384 16.84 2.16 -18.95
N ASN A 385 16.17 1.44 -19.87
CA ASN A 385 16.57 1.34 -21.27
C ASN A 385 16.41 2.65 -22.06
N GLN A 386 15.69 3.65 -21.52
CA GLN A 386 15.54 4.97 -22.13
C GLN A 386 16.60 5.99 -21.64
N ASP A 387 17.68 5.54 -21.00
CA ASP A 387 18.71 6.41 -20.38
C ASP A 387 18.15 7.40 -19.33
N ILE A 388 17.12 6.97 -18.60
CA ILE A 388 16.57 7.76 -17.49
C ILE A 388 17.47 7.60 -16.27
N PHE A 389 18.06 8.71 -15.82
CA PHE A 389 18.82 8.75 -14.58
C PHE A 389 17.88 8.76 -13.39
N MET A 390 18.10 7.85 -12.44
CA MET A 390 17.22 7.63 -11.30
C MET A 390 17.95 7.88 -9.98
N ILE A 391 17.30 8.63 -9.11
CA ILE A 391 17.69 8.82 -7.71
C ILE A 391 16.53 8.29 -6.86
N HIS A 392 16.84 7.54 -5.81
CA HIS A 392 15.85 6.96 -4.92
C HIS A 392 16.00 7.56 -3.52
N VAL A 393 14.92 8.10 -2.96
CA VAL A 393 14.88 8.67 -1.61
C VAL A 393 13.66 8.13 -0.89
N VAL A 394 13.87 7.18 0.00
CA VAL A 394 12.81 6.39 0.66
C VAL A 394 12.37 7.08 1.94
N ASP A 395 11.05 7.32 2.06
CA ASP A 395 10.42 7.73 3.30
C ASP A 395 10.16 6.50 4.19
N GLY A 396 10.97 6.35 5.23
CA GLY A 396 10.82 5.36 6.29
C GLY A 396 10.69 5.98 7.69
N ILE A 397 10.25 7.25 7.78
CA ILE A 397 10.13 7.96 9.07
C ILE A 397 8.97 7.35 9.87
N GLU A 398 7.82 7.19 9.21
CA GLU A 398 6.70 6.37 9.67
C GLU A 398 6.50 5.23 8.66
N MET A 399 7.06 4.05 8.93
CA MET A 399 6.86 2.88 8.07
C MET A 399 5.45 2.32 8.28
N ILE A 400 4.82 1.76 7.24
CA ILE A 400 3.45 1.24 7.37
C ILE A 400 3.45 -0.28 7.51
N ASN A 401 2.82 -0.77 8.57
CA ASN A 401 2.69 -2.19 8.89
C ASN A 401 1.21 -2.64 8.85
N ARG A 402 0.98 -3.96 8.79
CA ARG A 402 -0.33 -4.64 8.80
C ARG A 402 -1.20 -4.45 7.57
N ASP A 403 -1.46 -3.22 7.15
CA ASP A 403 -2.27 -2.92 5.97
C ASP A 403 -1.81 -1.61 5.32
N HIS A 404 -1.58 -1.65 4.02
CA HIS A 404 -1.19 -0.49 3.20
C HIS A 404 -2.26 -0.09 2.16
N MET A 405 -3.39 -0.78 2.12
CA MET A 405 -4.53 -0.53 1.23
C MET A 405 -5.52 0.48 1.82
N GLY A 406 -5.48 0.72 3.14
CA GLY A 406 -6.40 1.62 3.84
C GLY A 406 -7.77 1.00 4.15
N ASN A 407 -7.88 -0.33 4.11
CA ASN A 407 -9.13 -1.06 4.39
C ASN A 407 -9.32 -1.31 5.89
N VAL A 408 -8.23 -1.68 6.57
CA VAL A 408 -8.01 -1.61 8.01
C VAL A 408 -7.05 -0.43 8.25
N LEU A 409 -7.13 0.24 9.39
CA LEU A 409 -6.16 1.29 9.72
C LEU A 409 -4.76 0.64 9.82
N GLY A 410 -3.96 0.83 8.77
CA GLY A 410 -2.54 0.49 8.77
C GLY A 410 -1.83 1.12 9.96
N GLU A 411 -0.81 0.44 10.48
CA GLU A 411 -0.06 0.94 11.63
C GLU A 411 1.12 1.79 11.15
N LYS A 412 1.13 3.07 11.54
CA LYS A 412 2.27 3.98 11.33
C LYS A 412 3.33 3.70 12.41
N VAL A 413 4.44 3.09 12.02
CA VAL A 413 5.54 2.70 12.90
C VAL A 413 6.64 3.76 12.85
N ALA A 414 6.90 4.40 13.99
CA ALA A 414 7.84 5.50 14.15
C ALA A 414 9.32 5.03 14.15
N GLU A 415 9.87 4.70 12.97
CA GLU A 415 11.26 4.25 12.83
C GLU A 415 12.26 5.40 12.65
N GLY A 416 11.80 6.52 12.08
CA GLY A 416 12.60 7.73 11.89
C GLY A 416 13.66 7.64 10.78
N LEU A 417 13.57 6.67 9.86
CA LEU A 417 14.62 6.43 8.88
C LEU A 417 14.33 7.08 7.52
N VAL A 418 15.39 7.59 6.88
CA VAL A 418 15.36 7.95 5.46
C VAL A 418 16.54 7.29 4.79
N PHE A 419 16.29 6.66 3.64
CA PHE A 419 17.32 6.01 2.84
C PHE A 419 17.49 6.75 1.50
N ALA A 420 18.71 6.85 0.99
CA ALA A 420 18.96 7.38 -0.34
C ALA A 420 20.01 6.59 -1.12
N GLY A 421 19.80 6.41 -2.42
CA GLY A 421 20.74 5.68 -3.28
C GLY A 421 20.39 5.73 -4.76
N LEU A 422 21.29 5.21 -5.59
CA LEU A 422 21.13 5.15 -7.05
C LEU A 422 20.83 3.73 -7.56
N ASP A 423 21.18 2.70 -6.78
CA ASP A 423 20.98 1.30 -7.16
C ASP A 423 19.67 0.78 -6.51
N PRO A 424 18.64 0.44 -7.31
CA PRO A 424 17.34 0.06 -6.77
C PRO A 424 17.36 -1.26 -6.00
N VAL A 425 18.25 -2.20 -6.37
CA VAL A 425 18.33 -3.51 -5.71
C VAL A 425 19.04 -3.38 -4.37
N ALA A 426 20.11 -2.58 -4.29
CA ALA A 426 20.82 -2.31 -3.05
C ALA A 426 19.92 -1.59 -2.03
N MET A 427 19.14 -0.61 -2.50
CA MET A 427 18.18 0.14 -1.69
C MET A 427 17.08 -0.77 -1.11
N ASP A 428 16.48 -1.59 -1.96
CA ASP A 428 15.43 -2.52 -1.54
C ASP A 428 15.99 -3.62 -0.62
N LEU A 429 17.21 -4.11 -0.86
CA LEU A 429 17.83 -5.11 0.01
C LEU A 429 18.09 -4.59 1.42
N LEU A 430 18.69 -3.38 1.56
CA LEU A 430 18.91 -2.78 2.87
C LEU A 430 17.57 -2.55 3.59
N SER A 431 16.57 -2.03 2.88
CA SER A 431 15.25 -1.74 3.44
C SER A 431 14.54 -3.02 3.91
N ALA A 432 14.60 -4.10 3.14
CA ALA A 432 14.03 -5.39 3.50
C ALA A 432 14.74 -6.02 4.71
N ARG A 433 16.07 -5.94 4.77
CA ARG A 433 16.86 -6.46 5.90
C ARG A 433 16.57 -5.72 7.19
N TYR A 434 16.37 -4.39 7.13
CA TYR A 434 15.96 -3.62 8.30
C TYR A 434 14.53 -3.97 8.74
N MET A 435 13.57 -4.00 7.82
CA MET A 435 12.16 -4.21 8.15
C MET A 435 11.86 -5.63 8.62
N PHE A 436 12.47 -6.63 8.00
CA PHE A 436 12.19 -8.05 8.29
C PHE A 436 13.30 -8.70 9.12
N SER A 437 14.02 -7.92 9.93
CA SER A 437 14.91 -8.44 10.96
C SER A 437 14.86 -7.60 12.23
N ASN A 438 14.37 -8.22 13.30
CA ASN A 438 14.32 -7.68 14.65
C ASN A 438 15.30 -8.41 15.59
N VAL A 439 16.33 -9.04 15.03
CA VAL A 439 17.30 -9.88 15.73
C VAL A 439 18.70 -9.27 15.56
N PRO A 440 19.45 -8.99 16.64
CA PRO A 440 20.79 -8.39 16.56
C PRO A 440 21.78 -9.29 15.81
N LEU A 441 22.82 -8.68 15.21
CA LEU A 441 23.85 -9.36 14.42
C LEU A 441 24.38 -10.66 15.06
N GLU A 442 24.81 -10.64 16.32
CA GLU A 442 25.39 -11.83 16.97
C GLU A 442 24.41 -13.01 17.04
N GLU A 443 23.16 -12.73 17.36
CA GLU A 443 22.11 -13.74 17.45
C GLU A 443 21.69 -14.20 16.06
N ALA A 444 21.56 -13.28 15.11
CA ALA A 444 21.24 -13.58 13.72
C ALA A 444 22.24 -14.56 13.09
N LEU A 445 23.54 -14.39 13.36
CA LEU A 445 24.57 -15.32 12.90
C LEU A 445 24.49 -16.71 13.56
N LYS A 446 24.02 -16.79 14.82
CA LYS A 446 23.84 -18.07 15.54
C LYS A 446 22.61 -18.85 15.08
N VAL A 447 21.57 -18.15 14.62
CA VAL A 447 20.34 -18.76 14.10
C VAL A 447 20.58 -19.45 12.75
N GLU A 448 21.60 -19.02 12.00
CA GLU A 448 22.02 -19.58 10.71
C GLU A 448 20.93 -19.59 9.61
N LEU A 449 19.88 -18.77 9.76
CA LEU A 449 18.80 -18.66 8.78
C LEU A 449 19.19 -17.72 7.63
N ASN A 450 19.39 -18.28 6.44
CA ASN A 450 19.84 -17.56 5.25
C ASN A 450 18.70 -16.78 4.58
N ASP A 451 18.96 -15.51 4.23
CA ASP A 451 17.99 -14.62 3.57
C ASP A 451 17.86 -14.82 2.05
N ARG A 452 18.60 -15.78 1.47
CA ARG A 452 18.80 -16.03 0.02
C ARG A 452 19.31 -14.83 -0.79
N ALA A 453 19.78 -13.79 -0.10
CA ALA A 453 20.37 -12.57 -0.64
C ALA A 453 21.80 -12.33 -0.10
N GLY A 454 22.43 -13.38 0.45
CA GLY A 454 23.83 -13.35 0.89
C GLY A 454 24.05 -12.90 2.33
N GLY A 455 23.04 -12.97 3.19
CA GLY A 455 23.10 -12.60 4.59
C GLY A 455 22.25 -13.48 5.52
N GLN A 456 22.25 -13.13 6.80
CA GLN A 456 21.48 -13.80 7.85
C GLN A 456 20.67 -12.72 8.59
N PHE A 457 19.38 -12.64 8.27
CA PHE A 457 18.44 -11.62 8.73
C PHE A 457 17.13 -12.29 9.15
N PRO A 458 17.12 -13.02 10.27
CA PRO A 458 15.92 -13.62 10.80
C PRO A 458 15.01 -12.56 11.44
N GLN A 459 13.72 -12.83 11.43
CA GLN A 459 12.70 -12.18 12.22
C GLN A 459 12.26 -13.14 13.33
N ALA A 460 12.37 -12.72 14.58
CA ALA A 460 11.76 -13.39 15.72
C ALA A 460 10.23 -13.30 15.60
N VAL A 461 9.56 -14.44 15.60
CA VAL A 461 8.12 -14.59 15.43
C VAL A 461 7.52 -15.48 16.52
N PRO A 462 6.27 -15.22 16.95
CA PRO A 462 5.53 -16.16 17.78
C PRO A 462 5.17 -17.40 16.95
N ILE A 463 5.40 -18.60 17.48
CA ILE A 463 4.99 -19.86 16.87
C ILE A 463 4.02 -20.63 17.79
N PRO A 464 2.89 -21.14 17.28
CA PRO A 464 1.96 -21.93 18.09
C PRO A 464 2.47 -23.37 18.21
N VAL A 465 2.39 -23.94 19.40
CA VAL A 465 2.80 -25.31 19.69
C VAL A 465 1.74 -25.99 20.56
N LEU A 466 1.37 -27.21 20.20
CA LEU A 466 0.46 -28.02 21.01
C LEU A 466 1.19 -28.53 22.26
N GLU A 467 0.69 -28.17 23.43
CA GLU A 467 1.10 -28.72 24.73
C GLU A 467 -0.10 -29.33 25.44
N GLY A 468 -0.11 -30.67 25.54
CA GLY A 468 -1.27 -31.40 26.04
C GLY A 468 -2.48 -31.20 25.11
N LYS A 469 -3.50 -30.49 25.58
CA LYS A 469 -4.71 -30.13 24.81
C LYS A 469 -4.81 -28.63 24.51
N THR A 470 -3.75 -27.87 24.77
CA THR A 470 -3.74 -26.41 24.59
C THR A 470 -2.70 -26.03 23.54
N ILE A 471 -3.03 -25.09 22.66
CA ILE A 471 -2.08 -24.51 21.72
C ILE A 471 -1.50 -23.25 22.36
N ILE A 472 -0.19 -23.22 22.62
CA ILE A 472 0.48 -22.10 23.28
C ILE A 472 1.49 -21.40 22.37
N THR A 473 1.78 -20.13 22.64
CA THR A 473 2.84 -19.39 21.95
C THR A 473 4.22 -19.73 22.50
N LYS A 474 5.17 -20.02 21.60
CA LYS A 474 6.62 -19.97 21.82
C LYS A 474 7.26 -18.96 20.88
N MET A 475 8.51 -18.59 21.11
CA MET A 475 9.28 -17.77 20.18
C MET A 475 10.21 -18.64 19.34
N ASP A 476 10.34 -18.29 18.06
CA ASP A 476 11.28 -18.88 17.12
C ASP A 476 11.58 -17.86 16.00
N PHE A 477 12.29 -18.26 14.95
CA PHE A 477 12.70 -17.39 13.86
C PHE A 477 12.10 -17.81 12.51
N ASP A 478 11.76 -16.81 11.71
CA ASP A 478 11.35 -16.92 10.31
C ASP A 478 12.18 -15.94 9.45
N CYS A 479 12.18 -16.08 8.12
CA CYS A 479 12.89 -15.15 7.21
C CYS A 479 12.03 -14.88 5.96
N PRO A 480 11.19 -13.83 5.98
CA PRO A 480 10.37 -13.43 4.83
C PRO A 480 11.18 -13.18 3.57
N LEU A 481 12.34 -12.51 3.71
CA LEU A 481 13.21 -12.17 2.57
C LEU A 481 13.68 -13.40 1.79
N SER A 482 13.89 -14.54 2.45
CA SER A 482 14.29 -15.80 1.79
C SER A 482 13.26 -16.34 0.78
N ARG A 483 12.02 -15.84 0.84
CA ARG A 483 10.90 -16.23 -0.02
C ARG A 483 10.67 -15.24 -1.17
N ASP A 484 11.36 -14.10 -1.19
CA ASP A 484 11.26 -13.11 -2.25
C ASP A 484 12.27 -13.35 -3.35
N ARG A 485 11.78 -13.48 -4.59
CA ARG A 485 12.63 -13.64 -5.78
C ARG A 485 12.82 -12.33 -6.56
N CYS A 486 12.15 -11.24 -6.14
CA CYS A 486 12.18 -9.97 -6.86
C CYS A 486 13.60 -9.41 -6.97
N LEU A 487 14.35 -9.37 -5.86
CA LEU A 487 15.71 -8.83 -5.85
C LEU A 487 16.70 -9.63 -6.71
N GLU A 488 16.62 -10.96 -6.64
CA GLU A 488 17.46 -11.84 -7.46
C GLU A 488 17.15 -11.66 -8.96
N ASN A 489 15.86 -11.61 -9.32
CA ASN A 489 15.43 -11.44 -10.70
C ASN A 489 15.80 -10.04 -11.23
N ALA A 490 15.70 -8.99 -10.41
CA ALA A 490 16.08 -7.64 -10.77
C ALA A 490 17.60 -7.52 -11.02
N GLU A 491 18.43 -8.12 -10.15
CA GLU A 491 19.89 -8.20 -10.34
C GLU A 491 20.25 -8.96 -11.62
N LYS A 492 19.65 -10.15 -11.85
CA LYS A 492 19.87 -10.95 -13.07
C LYS A 492 19.53 -10.19 -14.36
N ARG A 493 18.57 -9.27 -14.28
CA ARG A 493 18.16 -8.40 -15.40
C ARG A 493 18.93 -7.07 -15.44
N GLY A 494 19.96 -6.92 -14.63
CA GLY A 494 20.90 -5.80 -14.66
C GLY A 494 20.31 -4.49 -14.14
N LEU A 495 19.36 -4.54 -13.20
CA LEU A 495 18.80 -3.34 -12.57
C LEU A 495 19.63 -2.83 -11.39
N GLY A 496 20.46 -3.67 -10.78
CA GLY A 496 21.24 -3.31 -9.60
C GLY A 496 21.99 -4.50 -9.01
N LYS A 497 22.45 -4.38 -7.77
CA LYS A 497 23.24 -5.40 -7.06
C LYS A 497 22.65 -5.75 -5.70
N ARG A 498 22.70 -7.04 -5.33
CA ARG A 498 22.34 -7.54 -3.99
C ARG A 498 23.49 -7.41 -2.97
N THR A 499 24.18 -6.29 -2.99
CA THR A 499 25.20 -5.89 -2.00
C THR A 499 25.09 -4.39 -1.77
N TYR A 500 25.59 -3.90 -0.64
CA TYR A 500 25.65 -2.48 -0.33
C TYR A 500 26.64 -2.23 0.81
N HIS A 501 26.95 -0.95 1.02
CA HIS A 501 27.47 -0.46 2.29
C HIS A 501 26.69 0.79 2.70
N ALA A 502 26.34 0.89 3.99
CA ALA A 502 25.61 2.05 4.50
C ALA A 502 26.56 3.17 4.93
N ILE A 503 26.17 4.41 4.64
CA ILE A 503 26.85 5.64 5.09
C ILE A 503 25.79 6.60 5.64
N GLY A 504 26.04 7.24 6.77
CA GLY A 504 24.98 8.06 7.34
C GLY A 504 25.22 8.62 8.73
N HIS A 505 24.15 9.17 9.30
CA HIS A 505 24.14 9.75 10.64
C HIS A 505 22.84 9.47 11.38
N ASP A 506 22.93 9.06 12.63
CA ASP A 506 21.83 9.00 13.57
C ASP A 506 21.83 10.31 14.36
N THR A 507 20.84 11.17 14.08
CA THR A 507 20.75 12.50 14.67
C THR A 507 20.14 12.47 16.08
N VAL A 508 19.45 11.37 16.42
CA VAL A 508 18.87 11.16 17.75
C VAL A 508 19.97 10.82 18.76
N THR A 509 20.98 10.06 18.34
CA THR A 509 22.10 9.63 19.19
C THR A 509 23.43 10.32 18.87
N ASP A 510 23.42 11.25 17.91
CA ASP A 510 24.59 11.94 17.37
C ASP A 510 25.75 10.97 17.06
N SER A 511 25.46 9.96 16.24
CA SER A 511 26.37 8.86 15.95
C SER A 511 26.40 8.54 14.47
N GLN A 512 27.55 8.12 13.95
CA GLN A 512 27.65 7.73 12.54
C GLN A 512 26.89 6.42 12.30
N ILE A 513 26.17 6.33 11.18
CA ILE A 513 25.56 5.09 10.70
C ILE A 513 26.49 4.41 9.68
N VAL A 514 26.67 3.10 9.83
CA VAL A 514 27.42 2.22 8.93
C VAL A 514 26.68 0.89 8.76
N SER A 515 27.16 0.02 7.88
CA SER A 515 26.78 -1.39 7.88
C SER A 515 27.96 -2.30 8.22
N LEU A 516 27.64 -3.44 8.84
CA LEU A 516 28.59 -4.50 9.18
C LEU A 516 27.97 -5.85 8.82
N ASN A 517 28.54 -6.59 7.86
CA ASN A 517 27.94 -7.81 7.30
C ASN A 517 26.51 -7.57 6.79
N GLY A 518 26.25 -6.37 6.25
CA GLY A 518 24.93 -5.90 5.84
C GLY A 518 24.03 -5.41 6.99
N HIS A 519 24.34 -5.67 8.26
CA HIS A 519 23.54 -5.18 9.39
C HIS A 519 23.74 -3.68 9.57
N LEU A 520 22.64 -2.94 9.65
CA LEU A 520 22.68 -1.49 9.88
C LEU A 520 23.01 -1.22 11.35
N GLY A 521 23.89 -0.26 11.63
CA GLY A 521 24.18 0.10 13.01
C GLY A 521 24.82 1.47 13.17
N ALA A 522 24.84 1.94 14.41
CA ALA A 522 25.48 3.18 14.82
C ALA A 522 26.87 2.91 15.41
N VAL A 523 27.82 3.79 15.15
CA VAL A 523 29.18 3.71 15.71
C VAL A 523 29.42 4.86 16.68
N ARG A 524 29.61 4.51 17.95
CA ARG A 524 29.92 5.46 19.02
C ARG A 524 31.21 5.06 19.73
N ASN A 525 32.15 5.99 19.84
CA ASN A 525 33.46 5.77 20.46
C ASN A 525 34.22 4.54 19.91
N GLY A 526 34.03 4.21 18.62
CA GLY A 526 34.64 3.05 17.97
C GLY A 526 33.88 1.73 18.14
N THR A 527 32.76 1.73 18.85
CA THR A 527 31.91 0.53 19.06
C THR A 527 30.68 0.59 18.17
N PHE A 528 30.40 -0.51 17.47
CA PHE A 528 29.20 -0.74 16.68
C PHE A 528 28.05 -1.26 17.56
N SER A 529 26.86 -0.71 17.36
CA SER A 529 25.61 -1.21 17.92
C SER A 529 24.54 -1.29 16.84
N ASP A 530 23.86 -2.43 16.74
CA ASP A 530 22.80 -2.64 15.77
C ASP A 530 21.68 -1.59 15.88
N LEU A 531 21.22 -1.12 14.72
CA LEU A 531 19.98 -0.37 14.56
C LEU A 531 18.93 -1.33 14.02
N ILE A 532 18.19 -1.96 14.93
CA ILE A 532 17.11 -2.92 14.61
C ILE A 532 15.75 -2.36 14.97
N THR A 533 14.73 -2.77 14.21
CA THR A 533 13.34 -2.52 14.58
C THR A 533 12.93 -3.40 15.77
N LYS A 534 11.98 -2.91 16.57
CA LYS A 534 11.27 -3.71 17.59
C LYS A 534 9.95 -4.26 17.07
N THR A 535 9.55 -3.87 15.88
CA THR A 535 8.26 -4.18 15.28
C THR A 535 8.33 -5.51 14.55
N LEU A 536 7.27 -6.30 14.70
CA LEU A 536 7.04 -7.49 13.88
C LEU A 536 6.29 -7.05 12.61
N TYR A 537 6.99 -7.07 11.47
CA TYR A 537 6.42 -6.62 10.20
C TYR A 537 5.77 -7.77 9.44
N PHE A 538 4.50 -7.58 9.09
CA PHE A 538 3.70 -8.49 8.25
C PHE A 538 2.44 -7.77 7.75
N ASP A 539 1.82 -8.29 6.70
CA ASP A 539 0.53 -7.82 6.18
C ASP A 539 -0.59 -8.83 6.52
N VAL A 540 -1.73 -8.33 6.99
CA VAL A 540 -2.86 -9.16 7.46
C VAL A 540 -3.51 -9.96 6.33
N TYR A 541 -3.33 -9.57 5.07
CA TYR A 541 -3.85 -10.33 3.93
C TYR A 541 -2.93 -11.49 3.51
N LYS A 542 -1.69 -11.52 4.01
CA LYS A 542 -0.69 -12.53 3.65
C LYS A 542 0.20 -12.98 4.80
N MET A 543 -0.35 -13.05 6.01
CA MET A 543 0.33 -13.65 7.16
C MET A 543 0.92 -15.05 6.86
N PRO A 544 0.29 -15.94 6.06
CA PRO A 544 0.90 -17.22 5.68
C PRO A 544 2.18 -17.13 4.82
N TRP A 545 2.49 -15.97 4.23
CA TRP A 545 3.73 -15.71 3.50
C TRP A 545 4.75 -14.98 4.39
N ASP A 546 4.32 -13.93 5.08
CA ASP A 546 5.21 -13.11 5.91
C ASP A 546 5.63 -13.83 7.18
N MET A 547 4.68 -14.43 7.88
CA MET A 547 4.89 -15.21 9.11
C MET A 547 4.58 -16.68 8.85
N GLN A 548 5.12 -17.21 7.76
CA GLN A 548 4.82 -18.56 7.27
C GLN A 548 5.06 -19.63 8.34
N LYS A 549 6.13 -19.51 9.13
CA LYS A 549 6.41 -20.45 10.21
C LYS A 549 5.32 -20.43 11.28
N THR A 550 4.85 -19.24 11.68
CA THR A 550 3.72 -19.07 12.60
C THR A 550 2.47 -19.74 12.06
N ALA A 551 2.11 -19.45 10.80
CA ALA A 551 0.91 -19.97 10.16
C ALA A 551 0.93 -21.50 10.01
N LEU A 552 2.03 -22.06 9.47
CA LEU A 552 2.17 -23.50 9.29
C LEU A 552 2.22 -24.24 10.64
N LYS A 553 2.79 -23.64 11.69
CA LYS A 553 2.81 -24.23 13.04
C LYS A 553 1.44 -24.18 13.72
N TYR A 554 0.65 -23.13 13.48
CA TYR A 554 -0.73 -23.11 13.92
C TYR A 554 -1.54 -24.25 13.29
N MET A 555 -1.48 -24.38 11.96
CA MET A 555 -2.18 -25.45 11.25
C MET A 555 -1.72 -26.84 11.72
N GLU A 556 -0.40 -27.03 11.93
CA GLU A 556 0.15 -28.28 12.47
C GLU A 556 -0.36 -28.59 13.88
N ALA A 557 -0.44 -27.59 14.77
CA ALA A 557 -0.95 -27.78 16.12
C ALA A 557 -2.45 -28.11 16.12
N VAL A 558 -3.23 -27.49 15.23
CA VAL A 558 -4.65 -27.83 15.03
C VAL A 558 -4.80 -29.24 14.48
N ASP A 559 -4.05 -29.60 13.43
CA ASP A 559 -4.07 -30.93 12.82
C ASP A 559 -3.78 -32.04 13.85
N GLN A 560 -2.82 -31.80 14.76
CA GLN A 560 -2.54 -32.70 15.88
C GLN A 560 -3.65 -32.75 16.93
N LEU A 561 -4.32 -31.63 17.20
CA LEU A 561 -5.39 -31.54 18.21
C LEU A 561 -6.69 -32.19 17.74
N THR A 562 -7.06 -32.02 16.46
CA THR A 562 -8.39 -32.37 15.93
C THR A 562 -8.36 -33.50 14.91
N GLY A 563 -7.18 -33.90 14.41
CA GLY A 563 -7.04 -34.87 13.32
C GLY A 563 -7.38 -34.32 11.94
N SER A 564 -7.34 -32.99 11.76
CA SER A 564 -7.51 -32.35 10.45
C SER A 564 -6.25 -32.46 9.58
N SER A 565 -6.32 -31.87 8.37
CA SER A 565 -5.21 -31.80 7.42
C SER A 565 -5.05 -30.40 6.82
N LEU A 566 -5.24 -29.36 7.64
CA LEU A 566 -5.17 -27.95 7.21
C LEU A 566 -3.83 -27.61 6.59
N LYS A 567 -2.71 -28.03 7.21
CA LYS A 567 -1.37 -27.74 6.70
C LYS A 567 -1.14 -28.37 5.33
N GLU A 568 -1.56 -29.63 5.17
CA GLU A 568 -1.44 -30.35 3.90
C GLU A 568 -2.29 -29.69 2.81
N LYS A 569 -3.54 -29.32 3.13
CA LYS A 569 -4.44 -28.62 2.20
C LYS A 569 -3.86 -27.29 1.75
N PHE A 570 -3.33 -26.49 2.66
CA PHE A 570 -2.71 -25.19 2.35
C PHE A 570 -1.50 -25.36 1.42
N LEU A 571 -0.59 -26.28 1.74
CA LEU A 571 0.58 -26.55 0.89
C LEU A 571 0.17 -27.09 -0.48
N ASN A 572 -0.79 -28.02 -0.56
CA ASN A 572 -1.29 -28.51 -1.84
C ASN A 572 -1.91 -27.42 -2.73
N ALA A 573 -2.45 -26.36 -2.12
CA ALA A 573 -3.05 -25.24 -2.84
C ALA A 573 -2.02 -24.23 -3.35
N PHE A 574 -0.98 -23.93 -2.55
CA PHE A 574 -0.08 -22.80 -2.80
C PHE A 574 1.40 -23.17 -3.02
N ASP A 575 1.91 -24.26 -2.44
CA ASP A 575 3.30 -24.70 -2.66
C ASP A 575 3.41 -25.36 -4.05
N GLU A 576 3.70 -24.57 -5.07
CA GLU A 576 3.63 -25.02 -6.46
C GLU A 576 4.83 -25.88 -6.87
N ASN A 577 5.94 -25.81 -6.13
CA ASN A 577 7.16 -26.58 -6.40
C ASN A 577 7.35 -27.78 -5.43
N GLY A 578 6.58 -27.85 -4.35
CA GLY A 578 6.58 -28.94 -3.38
C GLY A 578 7.79 -28.92 -2.44
N ASP A 579 8.43 -27.77 -2.23
CA ASP A 579 9.61 -27.63 -1.36
C ASP A 579 9.24 -27.32 0.11
N GLY A 580 7.95 -27.20 0.42
CA GLY A 580 7.42 -26.88 1.74
C GLY A 580 7.42 -25.39 2.06
N ILE A 581 7.78 -24.51 1.11
CA ILE A 581 7.86 -23.06 1.26
C ILE A 581 6.99 -22.39 0.20
N VAL A 582 6.02 -21.59 0.63
CA VAL A 582 5.23 -20.76 -0.29
C VAL A 582 5.93 -19.41 -0.50
N SER A 583 6.37 -19.14 -1.71
CA SER A 583 7.04 -17.89 -2.11
C SER A 583 6.06 -16.78 -2.48
N TYR A 584 6.56 -15.53 -2.63
CA TYR A 584 5.72 -14.41 -3.08
C TYR A 584 5.33 -14.46 -4.57
N ASP A 585 5.74 -15.48 -5.31
CA ASP A 585 5.27 -15.76 -6.67
C ASP A 585 4.13 -16.80 -6.69
N GLU A 586 3.84 -17.42 -5.55
CA GLU A 586 2.95 -18.57 -5.42
C GLU A 586 1.63 -18.18 -4.74
N PHE A 587 0.61 -18.00 -5.59
CA PHE A 587 -0.78 -17.74 -5.21
C PHE A 587 -1.71 -18.88 -5.66
N GLY A 588 -1.15 -20.03 -6.03
CA GLY A 588 -1.91 -21.18 -6.47
C GLY A 588 -2.47 -21.01 -7.88
N ARG A 589 -3.30 -21.98 -8.28
CA ARG A 589 -3.71 -22.17 -9.69
C ARG A 589 -5.18 -21.85 -9.97
N LYS A 590 -5.82 -21.06 -9.10
CA LYS A 590 -7.23 -20.67 -9.24
C LYS A 590 -7.41 -19.26 -9.83
N GLY A 591 -6.37 -18.44 -9.91
CA GLY A 591 -6.47 -17.05 -10.41
C GLY A 591 -7.06 -16.06 -9.41
N LEU A 592 -6.63 -16.17 -8.14
CA LEU A 592 -7.23 -15.42 -7.05
C LEU A 592 -6.98 -13.92 -7.17
N CYS A 593 -5.76 -13.50 -7.53
CA CYS A 593 -5.40 -12.08 -7.58
C CYS A 593 -6.16 -11.36 -8.70
N GLY A 594 -6.26 -11.97 -9.89
CA GLY A 594 -7.00 -11.39 -11.01
C GLY A 594 -8.47 -11.12 -10.68
N THR A 595 -9.12 -12.10 -10.04
CA THR A 595 -10.52 -11.99 -9.60
C THR A 595 -10.70 -10.93 -8.52
N MET A 596 -9.74 -10.87 -7.59
CA MET A 596 -9.73 -9.88 -6.52
C MET A 596 -9.61 -8.45 -7.07
N LEU A 597 -8.69 -8.23 -8.01
CA LEU A 597 -8.44 -6.92 -8.63
C LEU A 597 -9.64 -6.44 -9.45
N TRP A 598 -10.34 -7.35 -10.12
CA TRP A 598 -11.55 -6.98 -10.84
C TRP A 598 -12.65 -6.51 -9.89
N THR A 599 -12.91 -7.30 -8.85
CA THR A 599 -13.90 -6.96 -7.81
C THR A 599 -13.54 -5.64 -7.12
N MET A 600 -12.28 -5.46 -6.71
CA MET A 600 -11.80 -4.20 -6.13
C MET A 600 -11.89 -3.04 -7.12
N GLY A 601 -11.65 -3.29 -8.41
CA GLY A 601 -11.83 -2.30 -9.48
C GLY A 601 -13.26 -1.78 -9.53
N ASP A 602 -14.25 -2.66 -9.47
CA ASP A 602 -15.66 -2.26 -9.43
C ASP A 602 -15.98 -1.42 -8.19
N ILE A 603 -15.50 -1.83 -7.01
CA ILE A 603 -15.68 -1.11 -5.75
C ILE A 603 -15.17 0.34 -5.85
N ILE A 604 -13.93 0.52 -6.30
CA ILE A 604 -13.30 1.84 -6.42
C ILE A 604 -13.98 2.67 -7.52
N THR A 605 -14.40 2.05 -8.62
CA THR A 605 -15.15 2.71 -9.69
C THR A 605 -16.46 3.30 -9.17
N ARG A 606 -17.23 2.52 -8.42
CA ARG A 606 -18.50 2.97 -7.83
C ARG A 606 -18.30 4.14 -6.87
N MET A 607 -17.26 4.11 -6.03
CA MET A 607 -16.91 5.23 -5.15
C MET A 607 -16.76 6.54 -5.93
N GLY A 608 -16.14 6.50 -7.11
CA GLY A 608 -15.93 7.69 -7.94
C GLY A 608 -17.08 8.09 -8.85
N THR A 609 -18.11 7.25 -9.01
CA THR A 609 -19.15 7.45 -10.04
C THR A 609 -20.58 7.47 -9.49
N GLU A 610 -20.82 6.92 -8.29
CA GLU A 610 -22.12 6.86 -7.66
C GLU A 610 -22.14 7.65 -6.34
N LYS A 611 -23.21 8.43 -6.10
CA LYS A 611 -23.32 9.30 -4.91
C LYS A 611 -23.12 8.57 -3.57
N LEU A 612 -23.60 7.34 -3.46
CA LEU A 612 -23.43 6.46 -2.29
C LEU A 612 -22.60 5.21 -2.62
N GLY A 613 -21.80 5.28 -3.69
CA GLY A 613 -20.98 4.17 -4.18
C GLY A 613 -19.92 3.70 -3.19
N TYR A 614 -19.48 4.57 -2.27
CA TYR A 614 -18.56 4.19 -1.19
C TYR A 614 -19.17 3.19 -0.19
N LEU A 615 -20.52 3.22 -0.01
CA LEU A 615 -21.24 2.21 0.78
C LEU A 615 -21.51 0.98 -0.09
N LYS A 616 -22.12 1.18 -1.27
CA LYS A 616 -22.47 0.07 -2.16
C LYS A 616 -21.26 -0.77 -2.56
N GLY A 617 -20.17 -0.13 -2.97
CA GLY A 617 -18.91 -0.80 -3.27
C GLY A 617 -18.33 -1.53 -2.06
N ARG A 618 -18.35 -0.93 -0.86
CA ARG A 618 -17.89 -1.64 0.35
C ARG A 618 -18.72 -2.89 0.63
N PHE A 619 -20.03 -2.85 0.42
CA PHE A 619 -20.88 -4.04 0.54
C PHE A 619 -20.53 -5.13 -0.48
N SER A 620 -20.09 -4.76 -1.69
CA SER A 620 -19.66 -5.73 -2.72
C SER A 620 -18.46 -6.60 -2.29
N THR A 621 -17.75 -6.27 -1.21
CA THR A 621 -16.77 -7.19 -0.60
C THR A 621 -17.38 -8.53 -0.16
N ALA A 622 -18.70 -8.58 0.09
CA ALA A 622 -19.45 -9.80 0.33
C ALA A 622 -19.27 -10.83 -0.80
N LEU A 623 -19.06 -10.38 -2.04
CA LEU A 623 -18.85 -11.26 -3.18
C LEU A 623 -17.64 -12.17 -3.00
N MET A 624 -16.54 -11.64 -2.46
CA MET A 624 -15.32 -12.43 -2.20
C MET A 624 -15.57 -13.51 -1.14
N ALA A 625 -16.36 -13.20 -0.12
CA ALA A 625 -16.78 -14.19 0.88
C ALA A 625 -17.69 -15.24 0.26
N LYS A 626 -18.70 -14.84 -0.52
CA LYS A 626 -19.63 -15.78 -1.21
C LYS A 626 -18.89 -16.78 -2.09
N ILE A 627 -17.93 -16.32 -2.90
CA ILE A 627 -17.18 -17.18 -3.83
C ILE A 627 -15.97 -17.88 -3.20
N SER A 628 -15.80 -17.76 -1.88
CA SER A 628 -14.84 -18.57 -1.12
C SER A 628 -15.42 -19.92 -0.69
N ASP A 629 -16.74 -20.06 -0.65
CA ASP A 629 -17.44 -21.24 -0.16
C ASP A 629 -18.53 -21.69 -1.16
N PRO A 630 -18.41 -22.87 -1.78
CA PRO A 630 -19.40 -23.41 -2.71
C PRO A 630 -20.83 -23.50 -2.15
N SER A 631 -21.00 -23.52 -0.83
CA SER A 631 -22.32 -23.54 -0.19
C SER A 631 -22.98 -22.16 -0.14
N MET A 632 -22.24 -21.09 -0.39
CA MET A 632 -22.72 -19.70 -0.29
C MET A 632 -22.97 -19.03 -1.65
N ASN A 633 -22.82 -19.74 -2.77
CA ASN A 633 -23.08 -19.21 -4.11
C ASN A 633 -23.64 -20.30 -5.04
N THR A 634 -24.49 -19.94 -6.01
CA THR A 634 -25.23 -20.95 -6.80
C THR A 634 -24.36 -21.63 -7.87
N ASP A 635 -23.25 -21.00 -8.27
CA ASP A 635 -22.29 -21.50 -9.27
C ASP A 635 -21.18 -22.39 -8.68
N GLY A 636 -21.19 -22.62 -7.36
CA GLY A 636 -20.24 -23.48 -6.65
C GLY A 636 -18.78 -23.02 -6.76
N HIS A 637 -18.54 -21.71 -6.81
CA HIS A 637 -17.21 -21.11 -6.74
C HIS A 637 -16.57 -21.27 -5.35
N ASP A 638 -15.25 -21.38 -5.34
CA ASP A 638 -14.37 -21.62 -4.18
C ASP A 638 -13.01 -20.92 -4.33
N ILE A 639 -12.93 -19.90 -5.18
CA ILE A 639 -11.66 -19.32 -5.63
C ILE A 639 -10.81 -18.75 -4.48
N PHE A 640 -11.46 -18.24 -3.43
CA PHE A 640 -10.81 -17.66 -2.27
C PHE A 640 -10.77 -18.58 -1.05
N ASN A 641 -11.18 -19.85 -1.16
CA ASN A 641 -11.34 -20.75 -0.01
C ASN A 641 -10.07 -20.84 0.85
N GLU A 642 -8.95 -21.24 0.24
CA GLU A 642 -7.67 -21.42 0.95
C GLU A 642 -7.03 -20.07 1.34
N MET A 643 -7.38 -18.97 0.67
CA MET A 643 -6.99 -17.63 1.10
C MET A 643 -7.73 -17.22 2.38
N MET A 644 -9.02 -17.56 2.52
CA MET A 644 -9.80 -17.27 3.72
C MET A 644 -9.31 -18.04 4.95
N ASP A 645 -8.66 -19.20 4.77
CA ASP A 645 -7.95 -19.87 5.86
C ASP A 645 -6.86 -18.97 6.44
N GLY A 646 -6.13 -18.23 5.59
CA GLY A 646 -5.15 -17.22 6.03
C GLY A 646 -5.77 -16.13 6.91
N ALA A 647 -6.97 -15.65 6.56
CA ALA A 647 -7.70 -14.66 7.37
C ALA A 647 -8.13 -15.24 8.73
N ALA A 648 -8.50 -16.53 8.78
CA ALA A 648 -8.78 -17.21 10.04
C ALA A 648 -7.53 -17.33 10.93
N ILE A 649 -6.34 -17.56 10.34
CA ILE A 649 -5.07 -17.60 11.09
C ILE A 649 -4.77 -16.23 11.71
N VAL A 650 -5.04 -15.13 11.01
CA VAL A 650 -4.90 -13.78 11.57
C VAL A 650 -5.84 -13.54 12.74
N ALA A 651 -7.11 -13.97 12.62
CA ALA A 651 -8.05 -13.91 13.73
C ALA A 651 -7.55 -14.73 14.93
N ALA A 652 -7.05 -15.95 14.71
CA ALA A 652 -6.46 -16.78 15.75
C ALA A 652 -5.27 -16.10 16.44
N PHE A 653 -4.42 -15.42 15.66
CA PHE A 653 -3.30 -14.67 16.20
C PHE A 653 -3.77 -13.52 17.08
N GLN A 654 -4.70 -12.69 16.60
CA GLN A 654 -5.27 -11.58 17.38
C GLN A 654 -5.93 -12.07 18.68
N MET A 655 -6.70 -13.16 18.59
CA MET A 655 -7.32 -13.81 19.74
C MET A 655 -6.28 -14.30 20.75
N SER A 656 -5.15 -14.86 20.29
CA SER A 656 -4.06 -15.29 21.19
C SER A 656 -3.44 -14.14 21.96
N GLN A 657 -3.48 -12.92 21.42
CA GLN A 657 -2.90 -11.72 22.05
C GLN A 657 -3.87 -11.02 23.01
N MET A 658 -5.12 -11.50 23.15
CA MET A 658 -6.05 -10.88 24.10
C MET A 658 -5.62 -11.09 25.55
N ASP A 659 -5.80 -10.07 26.39
CA ASP A 659 -5.49 -10.11 27.84
C ASP A 659 -6.49 -10.94 28.66
N LEU A 660 -7.49 -11.52 28.01
CA LEU A 660 -8.54 -12.33 28.61
C LEU A 660 -8.28 -13.80 28.25
N GLU A 661 -8.61 -14.72 29.16
CA GLU A 661 -8.62 -16.16 28.83
C GLU A 661 -10.06 -16.64 28.77
N MET A 662 -10.43 -17.30 27.68
CA MET A 662 -11.78 -17.82 27.45
C MET A 662 -11.74 -19.28 27.00
N ASP A 663 -12.84 -19.99 27.24
CA ASP A 663 -13.03 -21.35 26.73
C ASP A 663 -13.36 -21.31 25.24
N ASP A 664 -12.90 -22.32 24.50
CA ASP A 664 -13.26 -22.51 23.10
C ASP A 664 -14.60 -23.28 23.01
N PRO A 665 -15.67 -22.69 22.44
CA PRO A 665 -16.97 -23.35 22.36
C PRO A 665 -17.03 -24.47 21.31
N PHE A 666 -16.05 -24.58 20.42
CA PHE A 666 -15.99 -25.59 19.37
C PHE A 666 -15.04 -26.75 19.72
N GLN A 667 -14.15 -26.58 20.70
CA GLN A 667 -13.21 -27.60 21.13
C GLN A 667 -13.17 -27.75 22.66
N GLU A 668 -13.81 -28.81 23.17
CA GLU A 668 -13.94 -29.04 24.62
C GLU A 668 -12.58 -29.07 25.33
N GLY A 669 -12.47 -28.26 26.39
CA GLY A 669 -11.28 -28.15 27.23
C GLY A 669 -10.13 -27.33 26.64
N LEU A 670 -10.28 -26.81 25.42
CA LEU A 670 -9.34 -25.84 24.85
C LEU A 670 -9.67 -24.45 25.39
N LYS A 671 -8.62 -23.68 25.67
CA LYS A 671 -8.70 -22.27 26.06
C LYS A 671 -7.85 -21.42 25.14
N TRP A 672 -8.22 -20.16 25.01
CA TRP A 672 -7.54 -19.20 24.17
C TRP A 672 -7.40 -17.83 24.86
N GLY A 673 -6.48 -17.01 24.34
CA GLY A 673 -6.05 -15.74 24.93
C GLY A 673 -4.86 -15.90 25.88
N LYS A 674 -4.22 -14.79 26.27
CA LYS A 674 -2.96 -14.76 27.06
C LYS A 674 -1.85 -15.66 26.49
N GLY A 675 -1.65 -15.62 25.18
CA GLY A 675 -0.69 -16.46 24.46
C GLY A 675 -1.18 -17.88 24.15
N LYS A 676 -2.46 -18.20 24.39
CA LYS A 676 -3.09 -19.46 23.96
C LYS A 676 -3.91 -19.24 22.70
N TRP A 677 -3.82 -20.16 21.75
CA TRP A 677 -4.47 -20.05 20.46
C TRP A 677 -5.80 -20.82 20.44
N PRO A 678 -6.82 -20.29 19.75
CA PRO A 678 -8.11 -20.95 19.62
C PRO A 678 -8.05 -22.14 18.66
N SER A 679 -9.11 -22.94 18.63
CA SER A 679 -9.36 -23.88 17.53
C SER A 679 -9.55 -23.13 16.22
N PHE A 680 -9.28 -23.81 15.11
CA PHE A 680 -9.48 -23.20 13.79
C PHE A 680 -10.95 -22.86 13.50
N GLN A 681 -11.88 -23.66 14.02
CA GLN A 681 -13.32 -23.41 13.86
C GLN A 681 -13.75 -22.12 14.56
N LEU A 682 -13.27 -21.87 15.78
CA LEU A 682 -13.51 -20.61 16.48
C LEU A 682 -12.91 -19.44 15.71
N ALA A 683 -11.67 -19.58 15.22
CA ALA A 683 -11.00 -18.53 14.47
C ALA A 683 -11.75 -18.15 13.18
N LYS A 684 -12.26 -19.15 12.43
CA LYS A 684 -13.08 -18.94 11.24
C LYS A 684 -14.42 -18.26 11.58
N PHE A 685 -15.06 -18.67 12.68
CA PHE A 685 -16.28 -18.04 13.17
C PHE A 685 -16.07 -16.55 13.47
N PHE A 686 -14.98 -16.21 14.18
CA PHE A 686 -14.62 -14.82 14.46
C PHE A 686 -14.31 -14.02 13.19
N GLN A 687 -13.53 -14.57 12.26
CA GLN A 687 -13.19 -13.89 11.01
C GLN A 687 -14.44 -13.55 10.17
N THR A 688 -15.37 -14.49 10.04
CA THR A 688 -16.61 -14.28 9.29
C THR A 688 -17.52 -13.29 10.02
N GLY A 689 -17.64 -13.42 11.34
CA GLY A 689 -18.42 -12.50 12.16
C GLY A 689 -17.90 -11.05 12.11
N VAL A 690 -16.58 -10.86 12.12
CA VAL A 690 -15.95 -9.54 11.94
C VAL A 690 -16.23 -8.95 10.56
N SER A 691 -16.30 -9.77 9.51
CA SER A 691 -16.68 -9.28 8.17
C SER A 691 -18.14 -8.83 8.11
N ILE A 692 -19.03 -9.59 8.76
CA ILE A 692 -20.48 -9.33 8.79
C ILE A 692 -20.82 -8.11 9.68
N TYR A 693 -20.23 -8.03 10.88
CA TYR A 693 -20.62 -7.10 11.93
C TYR A 693 -19.52 -6.14 12.41
N GLY A 694 -18.28 -6.30 11.97
CA GLY A 694 -17.16 -5.41 12.31
C GLY A 694 -16.35 -5.87 13.52
N ALA A 695 -15.32 -5.10 13.86
CA ALA A 695 -14.29 -5.48 14.84
C ALA A 695 -14.78 -5.72 16.28
N SER A 696 -16.01 -5.32 16.61
CA SER A 696 -16.62 -5.53 17.93
C SER A 696 -17.40 -6.84 18.06
N PHE A 697 -17.43 -7.66 17.01
CA PHE A 697 -18.00 -9.00 17.06
C PHE A 697 -17.28 -9.87 18.12
N PRO A 698 -18.00 -10.70 18.92
CA PRO A 698 -19.42 -11.03 18.86
C PRO A 698 -20.31 -10.22 19.81
N PHE A 699 -19.83 -9.11 20.36
CA PHE A 699 -20.54 -8.38 21.43
C PHE A 699 -21.37 -7.22 20.89
N SER A 700 -20.94 -6.59 19.79
CA SER A 700 -21.67 -5.49 19.16
C SER A 700 -21.31 -5.37 17.67
N ILE A 701 -21.97 -4.43 17.00
CA ILE A 701 -21.75 -4.11 15.59
C ILE A 701 -20.92 -2.83 15.50
N ALA A 702 -19.91 -2.84 14.64
CA ALA A 702 -19.07 -1.70 14.33
C ALA A 702 -19.03 -1.43 12.82
N PHE A 703 -18.74 -0.18 12.46
CA PHE A 703 -18.38 0.21 11.11
C PHE A 703 -16.86 0.33 11.00
N PRO A 704 -16.25 -0.11 9.87
CA PRO A 704 -16.89 -0.71 8.70
C PRO A 704 -17.25 -2.21 8.88
N SER A 705 -18.41 -2.61 8.32
CA SER A 705 -18.87 -4.01 8.21
C SER A 705 -19.97 -4.13 7.14
N LEU A 706 -20.31 -5.35 6.70
CA LEU A 706 -21.42 -5.54 5.75
C LEU A 706 -22.75 -5.03 6.31
N TYR A 707 -23.08 -5.38 7.56
CA TYR A 707 -24.28 -4.88 8.23
C TYR A 707 -24.24 -3.36 8.39
N GLY A 708 -23.14 -2.81 8.92
CA GLY A 708 -23.02 -1.37 9.15
C GLY A 708 -23.15 -0.56 7.86
N THR A 709 -22.60 -1.09 6.76
CA THR A 709 -22.71 -0.48 5.43
C THR A 709 -24.15 -0.45 4.94
N ALA A 710 -24.88 -1.56 5.05
CA ALA A 710 -26.29 -1.63 4.70
C ALA A 710 -27.16 -0.68 5.56
N PHE A 711 -26.89 -0.66 6.87
CA PHE A 711 -27.57 0.22 7.81
C PHE A 711 -27.42 1.69 7.44
N PHE A 712 -26.20 2.18 7.23
CA PHE A 712 -25.99 3.60 6.89
C PHE A 712 -26.60 3.96 5.53
N TYR A 713 -26.59 3.04 4.56
CA TYR A 713 -27.30 3.28 3.31
C TYR A 713 -28.80 3.45 3.53
N ALA A 714 -29.43 2.55 4.30
CA ALA A 714 -30.84 2.64 4.64
C ALA A 714 -31.15 3.93 5.42
N ASP A 715 -30.30 4.31 6.38
CA ASP A 715 -30.50 5.52 7.17
C ASP A 715 -30.44 6.80 6.31
N ILE A 716 -29.45 6.91 5.43
CA ILE A 716 -29.32 8.05 4.50
C ILE A 716 -30.53 8.14 3.56
N THR A 717 -30.95 7.01 3.00
CA THR A 717 -31.98 6.99 1.94
C THR A 717 -33.42 7.00 2.46
N GLN A 718 -33.67 6.46 3.66
CA GLN A 718 -35.02 6.26 4.20
C GLN A 718 -35.32 7.17 5.40
N ASN A 719 -34.28 7.67 6.08
CA ASN A 719 -34.39 8.37 7.35
C ASN A 719 -33.56 9.66 7.40
N ASN A 720 -33.21 10.19 6.22
CA ASN A 720 -32.45 11.43 6.03
C ASN A 720 -31.11 11.48 6.79
N GLY A 721 -30.47 10.34 7.01
CA GLY A 721 -29.16 10.27 7.66
C GLY A 721 -29.18 10.57 9.16
N LYS A 722 -30.31 10.34 9.85
CA LYS A 722 -30.48 10.63 11.28
C LYS A 722 -29.37 10.03 12.15
N TYR A 723 -28.89 8.84 11.81
CA TYR A 723 -27.85 8.12 12.53
C TYR A 723 -26.46 8.29 11.89
N SER A 724 -26.42 8.45 10.57
CA SER A 724 -25.18 8.58 9.80
C SER A 724 -24.43 9.88 10.09
N GLY A 725 -25.14 10.92 10.53
CA GLY A 725 -24.56 12.23 10.82
C GLY A 725 -24.22 13.05 9.56
N SER A 726 -23.53 14.18 9.75
CA SER A 726 -23.18 15.10 8.67
C SER A 726 -21.91 14.70 7.91
N ILE A 727 -21.01 13.92 8.53
CA ILE A 727 -19.76 13.45 7.94
C ILE A 727 -20.02 12.04 7.40
N ARG A 728 -20.03 11.90 6.07
CA ARG A 728 -20.55 10.70 5.40
C ARG A 728 -19.61 9.50 5.47
N THR A 729 -18.31 9.77 5.54
CA THR A 729 -17.23 8.78 5.54
C THR A 729 -16.85 8.31 6.94
N GLN A 730 -17.25 9.06 7.97
CA GLN A 730 -16.95 8.80 9.38
C GLN A 730 -18.24 8.87 10.19
N PRO A 731 -19.12 7.87 10.06
CA PRO A 731 -20.36 7.84 10.83
C PRO A 731 -20.06 7.71 12.33
N ASP A 732 -20.98 8.22 13.17
CA ASP A 732 -20.87 8.15 14.62
C ASP A 732 -20.72 6.67 15.09
N PRO A 733 -19.63 6.32 15.82
CA PRO A 733 -19.42 4.97 16.32
C PRO A 733 -20.57 4.44 17.19
N GLU A 734 -21.32 5.31 17.86
CA GLU A 734 -22.44 4.91 18.71
C GLU A 734 -23.75 4.72 17.93
N ALA A 735 -23.83 5.20 16.68
CA ALA A 735 -25.06 5.24 15.88
C ALA A 735 -25.75 3.87 15.78
N LEU A 736 -24.97 2.83 15.50
CA LEU A 736 -25.46 1.45 15.38
C LEU A 736 -26.00 0.93 16.71
N GLY A 737 -25.30 1.17 17.82
CA GLY A 737 -25.73 0.76 19.16
C GLY A 737 -27.02 1.47 19.60
N GLN A 738 -27.12 2.77 19.32
CA GLN A 738 -28.31 3.57 19.61
C GLN A 738 -29.52 3.09 18.79
N TYR A 739 -29.34 2.85 17.48
CA TYR A 739 -30.38 2.30 16.62
C TYR A 739 -30.87 0.94 17.13
N MET A 740 -29.96 0.01 17.43
CA MET A 740 -30.31 -1.32 17.93
C MET A 740 -31.11 -1.24 19.23
N THR A 741 -30.68 -0.40 20.17
CA THR A 741 -31.36 -0.22 21.47
C THR A 741 -32.79 0.27 21.28
N LYS A 742 -32.99 1.32 20.48
CA LYS A 742 -34.30 1.92 20.25
C LYS A 742 -35.26 0.99 19.52
N VAL A 743 -34.78 0.26 18.52
CA VAL A 743 -35.59 -0.73 17.81
C VAL A 743 -35.97 -1.88 18.73
N THR A 744 -35.02 -2.38 19.53
CA THR A 744 -35.27 -3.48 20.48
C THR A 744 -36.26 -3.07 21.58
N ASN A 745 -36.20 -1.83 22.06
CA ASN A 745 -37.13 -1.28 23.04
C ASN A 745 -38.50 -0.90 22.44
N GLY A 746 -38.68 -0.99 21.12
CA GLY A 746 -39.90 -0.57 20.44
C GLY A 746 -40.11 0.95 20.35
N GLU A 747 -39.06 1.73 20.62
CA GLU A 747 -39.06 3.20 20.54
C GLU A 747 -39.03 3.70 19.08
N GLU A 748 -38.42 2.92 18.19
CA GLU A 748 -38.36 3.20 16.75
C GLU A 748 -38.69 1.94 15.93
N LYS A 749 -39.27 2.14 14.74
CA LYS A 749 -39.48 1.04 13.79
C LYS A 749 -38.14 0.71 13.10
N PRO A 750 -37.86 -0.57 12.81
CA PRO A 750 -36.71 -0.94 11.98
C PRO A 750 -36.77 -0.23 10.62
N LEU A 751 -35.60 0.16 10.11
CA LEU A 751 -35.44 0.65 8.73
C LEU A 751 -35.84 -0.48 7.75
N ASP A 752 -36.28 -0.11 6.55
CA ASP A 752 -36.73 -1.06 5.51
C ASP A 752 -35.53 -1.62 4.73
N PHE A 753 -34.79 -2.50 5.39
CA PHE A 753 -33.83 -3.39 4.77
C PHE A 753 -33.86 -4.79 5.39
N ARG A 754 -33.35 -5.78 4.67
CA ARG A 754 -33.21 -7.15 5.14
C ARG A 754 -31.87 -7.71 4.70
N PHE A 755 -31.03 -8.07 5.65
CA PHE A 755 -29.72 -8.64 5.44
C PHE A 755 -29.73 -10.13 5.74
N TYR A 756 -29.30 -10.93 4.78
CA TYR A 756 -29.31 -12.37 4.83
C TYR A 756 -27.95 -12.92 5.28
N VAL A 757 -27.94 -13.68 6.36
CA VAL A 757 -26.70 -14.23 6.95
C VAL A 757 -26.77 -15.76 7.03
N PRO A 758 -25.61 -16.45 7.03
CA PRO A 758 -25.58 -17.89 7.30
C PRO A 758 -25.98 -18.19 8.75
N ALA A 759 -26.38 -19.44 9.01
CA ALA A 759 -26.75 -19.89 10.36
C ALA A 759 -25.61 -19.71 11.37
N GLY A 760 -25.96 -19.32 12.60
CA GLY A 760 -25.01 -19.06 13.69
C GLY A 760 -24.54 -17.60 13.79
N TYR A 761 -25.00 -16.72 12.89
CA TYR A 761 -24.66 -15.29 12.89
C TYR A 761 -25.87 -14.39 13.17
N ASP A 762 -27.00 -14.91 13.64
CA ASP A 762 -28.20 -14.15 14.01
C ASP A 762 -28.25 -13.70 15.47
N ASP A 763 -27.22 -14.05 16.25
CA ASP A 763 -27.10 -13.71 17.67
C ASP A 763 -25.70 -13.18 18.00
N LEU A 764 -25.63 -11.97 18.54
CA LEU A 764 -24.42 -11.31 19.05
C LEU A 764 -24.36 -11.46 20.57
N SER A 765 -24.04 -12.66 21.04
CA SER A 765 -23.90 -12.98 22.47
C SER A 765 -25.16 -12.67 23.32
N GLY A 766 -26.35 -12.97 22.79
CA GLY A 766 -27.65 -12.72 23.40
C GLY A 766 -28.41 -11.54 22.79
N ASN A 767 -27.79 -10.78 21.88
CA ASN A 767 -28.40 -9.64 21.19
C ASN A 767 -28.71 -9.99 19.74
N LYS A 768 -30.00 -10.01 19.37
CA LYS A 768 -30.43 -10.24 17.98
C LYS A 768 -30.37 -8.96 17.16
N PRO A 769 -29.50 -8.86 16.14
CA PRO A 769 -29.47 -7.67 15.30
C PRO A 769 -30.80 -7.47 14.57
N PRO A 770 -31.37 -6.26 14.53
CA PRO A 770 -32.56 -6.00 13.73
C PRO A 770 -32.23 -6.17 12.25
N ASN A 771 -33.26 -6.43 11.43
CA ASN A 771 -33.14 -6.56 9.97
C ASN A 771 -32.31 -7.76 9.47
N VAL A 772 -31.96 -8.72 10.33
CA VAL A 772 -31.22 -9.94 9.94
C VAL A 772 -32.17 -11.13 9.75
N GLU A 773 -31.94 -11.89 8.68
CA GLU A 773 -32.62 -13.15 8.41
C GLU A 773 -31.59 -14.26 8.14
N VAL A 774 -31.71 -15.38 8.85
CA VAL A 774 -30.90 -16.58 8.59
C VAL A 774 -31.42 -17.29 7.35
N THR A 775 -30.51 -17.72 6.49
CA THR A 775 -30.86 -18.48 5.29
C THR A 775 -29.78 -19.51 4.96
N ASP A 776 -30.19 -20.62 4.36
CA ASP A 776 -29.34 -21.64 3.74
C ASP A 776 -29.36 -21.58 2.19
N ASP A 777 -30.23 -20.75 1.61
CA ASP A 777 -30.30 -20.46 0.18
C ASP A 777 -28.99 -19.78 -0.32
N PRO A 778 -28.16 -20.45 -1.13
CA PRO A 778 -26.87 -19.91 -1.61
C PRO A 778 -27.04 -18.59 -2.39
N GLY A 779 -28.16 -18.40 -3.07
CA GLY A 779 -28.44 -17.16 -3.80
C GLY A 779 -28.69 -15.96 -2.88
N LYS A 780 -29.08 -16.20 -1.62
CA LYS A 780 -29.40 -15.14 -0.64
C LYS A 780 -28.32 -14.89 0.39
N ILE A 781 -27.49 -15.87 0.72
CA ILE A 781 -26.44 -15.71 1.73
C ILE A 781 -25.58 -14.47 1.41
N LEU A 782 -25.37 -13.61 2.42
CA LEU A 782 -24.62 -12.35 2.33
C LEU A 782 -25.16 -11.35 1.28
N THR A 783 -26.48 -11.36 1.06
CA THR A 783 -27.17 -10.33 0.29
C THR A 783 -27.97 -9.42 1.21
N VAL A 784 -28.18 -8.17 0.78
CA VAL A 784 -29.11 -7.25 1.43
C VAL A 784 -30.17 -6.78 0.45
N SER A 785 -31.40 -6.71 0.90
CA SER A 785 -32.51 -6.14 0.15
C SER A 785 -33.02 -4.85 0.80
N PHE A 786 -33.31 -3.84 -0.02
CA PHE A 786 -33.93 -2.58 0.40
C PHE A 786 -35.29 -2.38 -0.27
N ALA A 787 -36.13 -1.53 0.33
CA ALA A 787 -37.39 -1.06 -0.23
C ALA A 787 -38.32 -2.21 -0.69
N GLY A 788 -38.40 -3.27 0.13
CA GLY A 788 -39.22 -4.45 -0.15
C GLY A 788 -38.81 -5.28 -1.37
N GLY A 789 -37.52 -5.41 -1.67
CA GLY A 789 -37.04 -6.24 -2.79
C GLY A 789 -36.68 -5.48 -4.07
N LYS A 790 -36.82 -4.15 -4.09
CA LYS A 790 -36.59 -3.35 -5.30
C LYS A 790 -35.11 -3.11 -5.61
N GLU A 791 -34.29 -3.11 -4.57
CA GLU A 791 -32.84 -3.01 -4.67
C GLU A 791 -32.24 -4.16 -3.85
N ILE A 792 -31.28 -4.88 -4.44
CA ILE A 792 -30.61 -6.02 -3.83
C ILE A 792 -29.12 -5.88 -4.09
N TRP A 793 -28.30 -5.99 -3.03
CA TRP A 793 -26.85 -6.00 -3.15
C TRP A 793 -26.25 -7.33 -2.67
N PRO A 794 -25.10 -7.75 -3.22
CA PRO A 794 -24.48 -7.20 -4.43
C PRO A 794 -25.37 -7.38 -5.67
N ASP A 795 -25.30 -6.45 -6.63
CA ASP A 795 -26.17 -6.42 -7.84
C ASP A 795 -25.95 -7.65 -8.75
N THR A 796 -24.76 -8.26 -8.67
CA THR A 796 -24.43 -9.52 -9.32
C THR A 796 -24.83 -10.66 -8.39
N LEU A 797 -26.04 -11.19 -8.59
CA LEU A 797 -26.51 -12.41 -7.94
C LEU A 797 -25.78 -13.59 -8.58
N LEU A 798 -24.75 -14.09 -7.89
CA LEU A 798 -24.25 -15.46 -8.03
C LEU A 798 -25.06 -16.42 -7.17
#